data_AF-A0A137Q305-F1
#
_entry.id   AF-A0A137Q305-F1
#
_cell.length_a   1.000
_cell.length_b   1.000
_cell.length_c   1.000
_cell.angle_alpha   90.00
_cell.angle_beta   90.00
_cell.angle_gamma   90.00
#
_symmetry.space_group_name_H-M   'P 1'
#
loop_
_entity.id
_entity.type
_entity.pdbx_description
1 polymer ?
#
loop_
_entity_poly.entity_id
_entity_poly.type
_entity_poly.pdbx_seq_one_letter_code
_entity_poly.pdbx_strand_id
1 'polypeptide(L)'
;MSDLADLADLVLSECQEPSEALVPIPGLWSFCRPILLPPSPFPGYPISRELSPPPFPRSTFGLASTENGDIYFCGGRNHEHPSLLYHYSTKDNTATVLQFRGDDPGPRYGHAMSMVGSSILALHGGDACESGVDADPSFFLFNLASRKWSRIPTSGDAPGSRHGHSMAVIGTTIFMFGGYSSQSSGYLNELWAFDLKTIRAQPRWELVTPSSIEKPSPRSFFVLVAYQNQLILFGGRGRKGAYMADTWSFNTNSKSWRQLQCVGEIPSRRAYVASAVLNNVMYVIGGHNGTTVTNDIFAYNISEYKWIKAEGTGAIECCHEQSAACIGTKIFVFGGRPSSLEDRIAVLDTKFVDIRIQKTSEFESRLARLEKSIWGTKRQELVEIILKSMFQANLLADLRGMDTQIMVDFLIEVLESRDLLHSDAERKHILRLLRRIVKSAHIFPRSTELRDVQCNLSDPVNSMGGYGLIYKGTLDDQKVCVKVIRVDGSGSPPEKIMRAQAGELALLGQVSHPNVIPLYGAYLSAERNPRICMVFPWMENGDLVDFLHKYPNTPKIPLMSDVAAGLLFLHHMGIVHADLKARNVLISRSRRAILTDFGVSTVLSTSVGSSTAADFSGTAYWMAPELLVAAELPPPTPQSDMWGFGCICFEAITGQTPLLEHYRYPIQLVGAFMRGGITPLRPKRNGPPVIADGGSLIVLAEKCWDYEPNKRLTAAEATQFFSELIVEDNRPSMNEELAVFEAVKSKRAVVKIDYDHLLSVLQK
;
A
#
# COMPACT_ATOMS: atom_id res chain seq x y z
N MET A 1 -47.82 60.16 -14.89
CA MET A 1 -47.46 59.72 -16.25
C MET A 1 -46.52 60.76 -16.81
N SER A 2 -45.22 60.49 -16.73
CA SER A 2 -44.11 61.36 -17.15
C SER A 2 -42.84 60.51 -16.98
N ASP A 3 -42.28 60.03 -18.09
CA ASP A 3 -41.09 60.59 -18.76
C ASP A 3 -39.79 60.14 -18.07
N LEU A 4 -38.97 59.29 -18.70
CA LEU A 4 -37.97 59.56 -19.76
C LEU A 4 -36.73 60.31 -19.26
N ALA A 5 -35.57 59.86 -19.77
CA ALA A 5 -34.19 60.36 -19.60
C ALA A 5 -33.43 59.70 -18.42
N ASP A 6 -32.39 58.86 -18.61
CA ASP A 6 -31.54 58.65 -19.77
C ASP A 6 -30.93 57.24 -19.78
N LEU A 7 -30.99 56.65 -20.97
CA LEU A 7 -30.20 55.53 -21.43
C LEU A 7 -28.93 56.13 -22.05
N ALA A 8 -27.76 55.86 -21.47
CA ALA A 8 -26.44 55.75 -22.12
C ALA A 8 -25.33 56.28 -21.20
N ASP A 9 -24.47 55.37 -20.71
CA ASP A 9 -23.02 55.52 -20.90
C ASP A 9 -22.27 54.20 -20.62
N LEU A 10 -21.82 53.59 -21.73
CA LEU A 10 -20.49 52.97 -21.96
C LEU A 10 -20.02 51.77 -21.09
N VAL A 11 -20.36 50.57 -21.59
CA VAL A 11 -19.46 49.47 -22.01
C VAL A 11 -18.04 49.33 -21.36
N LEU A 12 -17.82 48.11 -20.81
CA LEU A 12 -16.57 47.37 -20.48
C LEU A 12 -15.78 47.70 -19.20
N SER A 13 -15.89 46.85 -18.17
CA SER A 13 -14.74 46.13 -17.57
C SER A 13 -15.19 45.08 -16.52
N GLU A 14 -14.79 43.83 -16.77
CA GLU A 14 -14.50 42.76 -15.79
C GLU A 14 -15.57 42.40 -14.74
N CYS A 15 -16.33 41.34 -15.03
CA CYS A 15 -16.98 40.52 -14.01
C CYS A 15 -15.90 39.90 -13.12
N GLN A 16 -15.74 40.40 -11.88
CA GLN A 16 -15.10 39.64 -10.82
C GLN A 16 -15.97 38.41 -10.51
N GLU A 17 -15.39 37.23 -10.73
CA GLU A 17 -15.97 35.95 -10.32
C GLU A 17 -16.32 35.96 -8.83
N PRO A 18 -17.48 35.41 -8.42
CA PRO A 18 -17.74 35.10 -7.02
C PRO A 18 -16.73 34.06 -6.57
N SER A 19 -16.03 34.33 -5.46
CA SER A 19 -15.10 33.39 -4.84
C SER A 19 -15.77 32.04 -4.64
N GLU A 20 -15.21 30.99 -5.26
CA GLU A 20 -15.65 29.60 -5.10
C GLU A 20 -15.71 29.23 -3.61
N ALA A 21 -16.92 29.08 -3.09
CA ALA A 21 -17.13 28.48 -1.78
C ALA A 21 -16.79 26.98 -1.87
N LEU A 22 -15.66 26.60 -1.25
CA LEU A 22 -15.16 25.23 -1.15
C LEU A 22 -16.23 24.24 -0.69
N VAL A 23 -16.48 23.22 -1.51
CA VAL A 23 -17.37 22.10 -1.19
C VAL A 23 -16.76 21.29 -0.02
N PRO A 24 -17.50 21.00 1.06
CA PRO A 24 -17.00 20.20 2.17
C PRO A 24 -16.61 18.79 1.72
N ILE A 25 -15.45 18.28 2.17
CA ILE A 25 -15.06 16.89 1.96
C ILE A 25 -15.91 16.01 2.89
N PRO A 26 -16.78 15.12 2.37
CA PRO A 26 -17.55 14.21 3.22
C PRO A 26 -16.61 13.27 3.97
N GLY A 27 -16.68 13.25 5.30
CA GLY A 27 -15.96 12.29 6.15
C GLY A 27 -14.63 12.75 6.77
N LEU A 28 -14.20 14.00 6.57
CA LEU A 28 -12.97 14.54 7.19
C LEU A 28 -13.07 14.63 8.72
N TRP A 29 -14.24 15.06 9.21
CA TRP A 29 -14.55 15.17 10.63
C TRP A 29 -15.69 14.24 11.00
N SER A 30 -15.57 13.58 12.14
CA SER A 30 -16.69 12.97 12.84
C SER A 30 -16.77 13.51 14.26
N PHE A 31 -17.97 13.45 14.85
CA PHE A 31 -18.22 13.92 16.21
C PHE A 31 -18.79 12.78 17.03
N CYS A 32 -18.24 12.55 18.22
CA CYS A 32 -18.77 11.58 19.16
C CYS A 32 -19.09 12.24 20.50
N ARG A 33 -20.15 11.78 21.15
CA ARG A 33 -20.45 12.09 22.56
C ARG A 33 -19.95 10.93 23.42
N PRO A 34 -19.11 11.16 24.44
CA PRO A 34 -18.65 10.10 25.32
C PRO A 34 -19.81 9.41 26.03
N ILE A 35 -19.77 8.08 26.06
CA ILE A 35 -20.64 7.27 26.91
C ILE A 35 -20.06 7.34 28.33
N LEU A 36 -20.75 8.05 29.22
CA LEU A 36 -20.32 8.19 30.61
C LEU A 36 -20.54 6.86 31.35
N LEU A 37 -19.49 6.38 32.01
CA LEU A 37 -19.54 5.22 32.89
C LEU A 37 -19.45 5.67 34.35
N PRO A 38 -19.94 4.86 35.31
CA PRO A 38 -19.65 5.09 36.73
C PRO A 38 -18.14 5.13 36.98
N PRO A 39 -17.66 5.88 38.01
CA PRO A 39 -16.25 5.94 38.35
C PRO A 39 -15.61 4.55 38.43
N SER A 40 -14.42 4.40 37.85
CA SER A 40 -13.77 3.10 37.73
C SER A 40 -13.54 2.51 39.12
N PRO A 41 -13.96 1.25 39.38
CA PRO A 41 -13.81 0.63 40.70
C PRO A 41 -12.36 0.69 41.17
N PHE A 42 -12.14 1.09 42.42
CA PHE A 42 -10.83 1.08 43.05
C PHE A 42 -10.87 0.22 44.32
N PRO A 43 -9.88 -0.67 44.54
CA PRO A 43 -9.89 -1.56 45.69
C PRO A 43 -10.05 -0.79 47.01
N GLY A 44 -11.05 -1.18 47.81
CA GLY A 44 -11.32 -0.57 49.12
C GLY A 44 -12.30 0.61 49.11
N TYR A 45 -12.82 1.02 47.95
CA TYR A 45 -13.84 2.07 47.85
C TYR A 45 -15.20 1.51 47.41
N PRO A 46 -16.32 2.10 47.85
CA PRO A 46 -17.65 1.70 47.40
C PRO A 46 -17.77 1.82 45.88
N ILE A 47 -18.33 0.79 45.24
CA ILE A 47 -18.67 0.86 43.82
C ILE A 47 -19.84 1.82 43.67
N SER A 48 -19.57 3.01 43.11
CA SER A 48 -20.63 3.95 42.77
C SER A 48 -21.44 3.41 41.59
N ARG A 49 -22.77 3.56 41.67
CA ARG A 49 -23.68 3.31 40.55
C ARG A 49 -24.04 4.59 39.79
N GLU A 50 -23.67 5.75 40.34
CA GLU A 50 -23.88 7.03 39.69
C GLU A 50 -22.85 7.22 38.57
N LEU A 51 -23.30 7.78 37.45
CA LEU A 51 -22.44 8.07 36.31
C LEU A 51 -21.37 9.10 36.69
N SER A 52 -20.19 8.99 36.08
CA SER A 52 -19.17 10.02 36.18
C SER A 52 -19.73 11.36 35.68
N PRO A 53 -19.34 12.50 36.29
CA PRO A 53 -19.73 13.81 35.79
C PRO A 53 -19.20 14.03 34.36
N PRO A 54 -19.86 14.87 33.54
CA PRO A 54 -19.39 15.18 32.20
C PRO A 54 -17.98 15.83 32.22
N PRO A 55 -17.06 15.40 31.34
CA PRO A 55 -15.70 15.94 31.31
C PRO A 55 -15.57 17.33 30.67
N PHE A 56 -16.60 17.84 29.97
CA PHE A 56 -16.56 19.10 29.22
C PHE A 56 -17.75 20.00 29.61
N PRO A 57 -17.65 21.33 29.44
CA PRO A 57 -16.56 22.09 28.81
C PRO A 57 -15.29 22.17 29.67
N ARG A 58 -14.11 22.22 29.02
CA ARG A 58 -12.82 22.53 29.67
C ARG A 58 -11.84 23.13 28.66
N SER A 59 -10.94 24.00 29.12
CA SER A 59 -9.83 24.52 28.31
C SER A 59 -8.50 24.53 29.08
N THR A 60 -7.37 24.50 28.38
CA THR A 60 -6.01 24.53 28.98
C THR A 60 -5.74 23.41 30.01
N PHE A 61 -6.31 22.23 29.79
CA PHE A 61 -6.11 21.05 30.64
C PHE A 61 -4.95 20.19 30.12
N GLY A 62 -4.36 19.38 31.00
CA GLY A 62 -3.33 18.43 30.61
C GLY A 62 -3.96 17.21 29.97
N LEU A 63 -3.36 16.74 28.88
CA LEU A 63 -3.78 15.52 28.19
C LEU A 63 -2.55 14.66 27.86
N ALA A 64 -2.70 13.35 28.02
CA ALA A 64 -1.72 12.36 27.60
C ALA A 64 -2.47 11.12 27.07
N SER A 65 -1.86 10.39 26.14
CA SER A 65 -2.49 9.22 25.52
C SER A 65 -1.53 8.05 25.42
N THR A 66 -2.09 6.84 25.41
CA THR A 66 -1.37 5.59 25.11
C THR A 66 -1.49 5.29 23.62
N GLU A 67 -0.53 4.52 23.09
CA GLU A 67 -0.59 4.04 21.70
C GLU A 67 -1.83 3.15 21.43
N ASN A 68 -2.36 2.49 22.47
CA ASN A 68 -3.51 1.59 22.37
C ASN A 68 -4.87 2.29 22.36
N GLY A 69 -4.87 3.62 22.45
CA GLY A 69 -6.07 4.43 22.31
C GLY A 69 -6.78 4.82 23.61
N ASP A 70 -6.07 4.76 24.73
CA ASP A 70 -6.52 5.33 26.00
C ASP A 70 -6.02 6.77 26.15
N ILE A 71 -6.93 7.67 26.54
CA ILE A 71 -6.61 9.09 26.78
C ILE A 71 -6.87 9.40 28.25
N TYR A 72 -5.91 10.06 28.89
CA TYR A 72 -6.02 10.55 30.25
C TYR A 72 -5.92 12.07 30.26
N PHE A 73 -6.82 12.71 30.99
CA PHE A 73 -6.83 14.17 31.09
C PHE A 73 -7.34 14.66 32.45
N CYS A 74 -6.78 15.76 32.94
CA CYS A 74 -7.13 16.38 34.21
C CYS A 74 -6.87 17.90 34.20
N GLY A 75 -7.43 18.61 35.18
CA GLY A 75 -7.33 20.07 35.26
C GLY A 75 -8.09 20.81 34.16
N GLY A 76 -7.68 22.06 33.95
CA GLY A 76 -8.29 23.00 33.03
C GLY A 76 -9.19 24.03 33.72
N ARG A 77 -9.55 25.07 32.96
CA ARG A 77 -10.52 26.10 33.35
C ARG A 77 -11.91 25.77 32.82
N ASN A 78 -12.92 26.44 33.38
CA ASN A 78 -14.34 26.33 33.00
C ASN A 78 -14.96 24.94 33.19
N HIS A 79 -14.42 24.16 34.14
CA HIS A 79 -15.01 22.89 34.54
C HIS A 79 -15.28 22.92 36.04
N GLU A 80 -16.42 22.37 36.45
CA GLU A 80 -16.82 22.25 37.86
C GLU A 80 -15.93 21.33 38.71
N HIS A 81 -15.15 20.43 38.08
CA HIS A 81 -14.38 19.39 38.77
C HIS A 81 -12.94 19.25 38.21
N PRO A 82 -12.10 20.31 38.30
CA PRO A 82 -10.77 20.31 37.71
C PRO A 82 -9.78 19.34 38.40
N SER A 83 -10.09 18.84 39.60
CA SER A 83 -9.27 17.84 40.30
C SER A 83 -9.48 16.40 39.81
N LEU A 84 -10.52 16.13 39.02
CA LEU A 84 -10.81 14.77 38.55
C LEU A 84 -9.88 14.36 37.41
N LEU A 85 -9.37 13.13 37.50
CA LEU A 85 -8.65 12.45 36.44
C LEU A 85 -9.64 11.62 35.62
N TYR A 86 -9.78 11.94 34.34
CA TYR A 86 -10.62 11.18 33.43
C TYR A 86 -9.80 10.20 32.62
N HIS A 87 -10.39 9.04 32.36
CA HIS A 87 -9.95 8.08 31.35
C HIS A 87 -11.01 8.00 30.26
N TYR A 88 -10.58 8.17 29.02
CA TYR A 88 -11.40 8.02 27.83
C TYR A 88 -10.85 6.92 26.94
N SER A 89 -11.68 5.90 26.65
CA SER A 89 -11.36 4.83 25.69
C SER A 89 -11.89 5.24 24.31
N THR A 90 -10.98 5.38 23.34
CA THR A 90 -11.37 5.65 21.95
C THR A 90 -12.02 4.46 21.27
N LYS A 91 -11.72 3.23 21.71
CA LYS A 91 -12.27 1.99 21.14
C LYS A 91 -13.77 1.88 21.41
N ASP A 92 -14.17 2.18 22.64
CA ASP A 92 -15.54 2.00 23.10
C ASP A 92 -16.30 3.34 23.18
N ASN A 93 -15.61 4.47 22.92
CA ASN A 93 -16.13 5.82 23.10
C ASN A 93 -16.69 6.05 24.51
N THR A 94 -16.01 5.54 25.54
CA THR A 94 -16.44 5.62 26.94
C THR A 94 -15.55 6.59 27.73
N ALA A 95 -16.15 7.36 28.64
CA ALA A 95 -15.43 8.21 29.58
C ALA A 95 -15.79 7.83 31.02
N THR A 96 -14.78 7.74 31.88
CA THR A 96 -14.95 7.47 33.31
C THR A 96 -13.97 8.30 34.13
N VAL A 97 -14.40 8.70 35.33
CA VAL A 97 -13.47 9.18 36.35
C VAL A 97 -12.63 8.01 36.85
N LEU A 98 -11.32 8.19 36.91
CA LEU A 98 -10.40 7.30 37.59
C LEU A 98 -10.25 7.74 39.04
N GLN A 99 -10.66 6.87 39.95
CA GLN A 99 -10.29 7.01 41.35
C GLN A 99 -8.80 6.72 41.54
N PHE A 100 -8.17 7.52 42.39
CA PHE A 100 -6.76 7.41 42.70
C PHE A 100 -6.47 7.76 44.16
N ARG A 101 -5.22 7.55 44.55
CA ARG A 101 -4.68 7.93 45.86
C ARG A 101 -3.31 8.60 45.73
N GLY A 102 -2.76 9.05 46.84
CA GLY A 102 -1.41 9.61 46.92
C GLY A 102 -1.39 11.13 46.82
N ASP A 103 -0.30 11.67 46.30
CA ASP A 103 -0.02 13.11 46.32
C ASP A 103 -0.76 13.81 45.16
N ASP A 104 -2.05 14.04 45.34
CA ASP A 104 -2.91 14.69 44.34
C ASP A 104 -2.35 16.06 43.94
N PRO A 105 -2.04 16.30 42.64
CA PRO A 105 -1.67 17.62 42.16
C PRO A 105 -2.77 18.67 42.36
N GLY A 106 -4.03 18.27 42.55
CA GLY A 106 -5.12 19.21 42.78
C GLY A 106 -5.47 20.07 41.54
N PRO A 107 -6.42 21.00 41.70
CA PRO A 107 -7.02 21.74 40.59
C PRO A 107 -6.06 22.78 39.98
N ARG A 108 -5.80 22.66 38.67
CA ARG A 108 -4.82 23.50 37.96
C ARG A 108 -5.11 23.59 36.47
N TYR A 109 -4.56 24.59 35.80
CA TYR A 109 -4.63 24.76 34.34
C TYR A 109 -3.28 25.18 33.75
N GLY A 110 -3.10 25.00 32.44
CA GLY A 110 -1.86 25.33 31.73
C GLY A 110 -0.63 24.54 32.19
N HIS A 111 -0.83 23.42 32.88
CA HIS A 111 0.24 22.49 33.26
C HIS A 111 0.68 21.65 32.05
N ALA A 112 1.91 21.16 32.07
CA ALA A 112 2.35 20.19 31.08
C ALA A 112 2.03 18.77 31.58
N MET A 113 1.52 17.93 30.69
CA MET A 113 1.33 16.51 30.95
C MET A 113 1.81 15.67 29.76
N SER A 114 2.49 14.56 30.04
CA SER A 114 3.00 13.66 29.00
C SER A 114 2.93 12.19 29.43
N MET A 115 2.74 11.30 28.48
CA MET A 115 2.84 9.85 28.71
C MET A 115 4.30 9.44 28.70
N VAL A 116 4.70 8.63 29.67
CA VAL A 116 6.01 7.99 29.77
C VAL A 116 5.81 6.49 29.61
N GLY A 117 6.34 5.94 28.52
CA GLY A 117 6.07 4.56 28.14
C GLY A 117 4.59 4.34 27.92
N SER A 118 4.01 3.31 28.54
CA SER A 118 2.59 2.97 28.44
C SER A 118 1.84 2.99 29.78
N SER A 119 2.50 3.41 30.87
CA SER A 119 2.00 3.18 32.23
C SER A 119 2.12 4.37 33.19
N ILE A 120 2.83 5.43 32.82
CA ILE A 120 3.11 6.56 33.71
C ILE A 120 2.67 7.88 33.08
N LEU A 121 1.87 8.67 33.80
CA LEU A 121 1.62 10.07 33.45
C LEU A 121 2.61 10.96 34.19
N ALA A 122 3.32 11.82 33.47
CA ALA A 122 4.18 12.84 34.05
C ALA A 122 3.47 14.19 33.99
N LEU A 123 3.41 14.90 35.11
CA LEU A 123 2.74 16.21 35.23
C LEU A 123 3.69 17.21 35.91
N HIS A 124 3.74 18.44 35.39
CA HIS A 124 4.49 19.53 35.99
C HIS A 124 3.78 20.87 35.87
N GLY A 125 3.94 21.70 36.91
CA GLY A 125 3.55 23.11 36.90
C GLY A 125 2.05 23.32 36.68
N GLY A 126 1.73 24.43 36.01
CA GLY A 126 0.38 24.95 35.91
C GLY A 126 0.15 26.10 36.88
N ASP A 127 -1.07 26.62 36.84
CA ASP A 127 -1.53 27.70 37.70
C ASP A 127 -2.89 27.34 38.29
N ALA A 128 -3.22 27.90 39.45
CA ALA A 128 -4.40 27.45 40.20
C ALA A 128 -5.70 27.95 39.56
N CYS A 129 -6.75 27.14 39.61
CA CYS A 129 -8.05 27.55 39.08
C CYS A 129 -8.74 28.62 39.96
N GLU A 130 -8.29 28.80 41.20
CA GLU A 130 -8.84 29.76 42.17
C GLU A 130 -7.88 30.93 42.40
N SER A 131 -8.42 32.15 42.42
CA SER A 131 -7.64 33.36 42.65
C SER A 131 -7.02 33.38 44.05
N GLY A 132 -5.70 33.60 44.14
CA GLY A 132 -4.97 33.72 45.41
C GLY A 132 -4.37 32.42 45.95
N VAL A 133 -4.51 31.31 45.22
CA VAL A 133 -3.82 30.04 45.50
C VAL A 133 -2.74 29.84 44.43
N ASP A 134 -1.53 29.47 44.83
CA ASP A 134 -0.49 29.05 43.87
C ASP A 134 -0.60 27.54 43.65
N ALA A 135 -0.59 27.09 42.39
CA ALA A 135 -0.51 25.66 42.09
C ALA A 135 0.88 25.12 42.49
N ASP A 136 0.92 23.92 43.11
CA ASP A 136 2.19 23.27 43.44
C ASP A 136 3.01 23.03 42.16
N PRO A 137 4.19 23.67 41.99
CA PRO A 137 4.98 23.55 40.78
C PRO A 137 5.78 22.23 40.72
N SER A 138 5.62 21.35 41.70
CA SER A 138 6.36 20.09 41.79
C SER A 138 6.14 19.18 40.59
N PHE A 139 7.08 18.24 40.43
CA PHE A 139 6.99 17.20 39.42
C PHE A 139 6.22 15.99 40.00
N PHE A 140 5.16 15.56 39.31
CA PHE A 140 4.30 14.46 39.74
C PHE A 140 4.31 13.33 38.72
N LEU A 141 4.31 12.09 39.21
CA LEU A 141 4.13 10.90 38.41
C LEU A 141 2.88 10.13 38.85
N PHE A 142 2.01 9.80 37.91
CA PHE A 142 0.87 8.91 38.13
C PHE A 142 1.18 7.53 37.58
N ASN A 143 1.12 6.50 38.42
CA ASN A 143 1.23 5.12 37.97
C ASN A 143 -0.16 4.55 37.66
N LEU A 144 -0.44 4.27 36.38
CA LEU A 144 -1.74 3.79 35.90
C LEU A 144 -2.14 2.42 36.52
N ALA A 145 -1.17 1.54 36.77
CA ALA A 145 -1.43 0.21 37.33
C ALA A 145 -1.84 0.29 38.82
N SER A 146 -1.13 1.09 39.61
CA SER A 146 -1.40 1.26 41.05
C SER A 146 -2.43 2.35 41.36
N ARG A 147 -2.82 3.14 40.34
CA ARG A 147 -3.61 4.38 40.42
C ARG A 147 -3.18 5.29 41.56
N LYS A 148 -1.89 5.60 41.60
CA LYS A 148 -1.29 6.42 42.65
C LYS A 148 -0.50 7.59 42.04
N TRP A 149 -0.82 8.81 42.48
CA TRP A 149 0.02 9.98 42.28
C TRP A 149 1.17 9.97 43.29
N SER A 150 2.36 10.30 42.81
CA SER A 150 3.56 10.45 43.64
C SER A 150 4.23 11.77 43.29
N ARG A 151 4.38 12.64 44.28
CA ARG A 151 5.18 13.86 44.18
C ARG A 151 6.65 13.47 44.23
N ILE A 152 7.41 13.85 43.20
CA ILE A 152 8.82 13.46 43.09
C ILE A 152 9.67 14.53 43.77
N PRO A 153 10.37 14.21 44.88
CA PRO A 153 11.27 15.16 45.53
C PRO A 153 12.53 15.31 44.67
N THR A 154 12.65 16.40 43.95
CA THR A 154 13.82 16.69 43.13
C THR A 154 14.93 17.30 43.96
N SER A 155 16.18 16.90 43.72
CA SER A 155 17.36 17.49 44.36
C SER A 155 18.05 18.51 43.43
N GLY A 156 18.68 19.52 44.01
CA GLY A 156 19.36 20.58 43.28
C GLY A 156 18.41 21.58 42.61
N ASP A 157 18.90 22.27 41.59
CA ASP A 157 18.10 23.22 40.83
C ASP A 157 17.00 22.49 40.05
N ALA A 158 15.81 23.10 40.03
CA ALA A 158 14.64 22.56 39.36
C ALA A 158 13.89 23.66 38.60
N PRO A 159 13.08 23.29 37.59
CA PRO A 159 12.20 24.24 36.95
C PRO A 159 11.27 24.88 37.98
N GLY A 160 11.30 26.21 38.08
CA GLY A 160 10.36 26.96 38.93
C GLY A 160 8.92 26.94 38.41
N SER A 161 8.02 27.59 39.18
CA SER A 161 6.59 27.70 38.87
C SER A 161 6.33 28.35 37.51
N ARG A 162 5.55 27.67 36.67
CA ARG A 162 5.27 28.05 35.28
C ARG A 162 3.98 27.40 34.76
N HIS A 163 3.32 28.08 33.83
CA HIS A 163 2.22 27.54 33.03
C HIS A 163 2.43 27.83 31.53
N GLY A 164 1.68 27.13 30.67
CA GLY A 164 1.82 27.21 29.22
C GLY A 164 3.19 26.73 28.72
N HIS A 165 3.89 25.91 29.50
CA HIS A 165 5.07 25.18 29.09
C HIS A 165 4.66 23.83 28.51
N SER A 166 5.57 23.13 27.85
CA SER A 166 5.31 21.80 27.31
C SER A 166 6.41 20.82 27.70
N MET A 167 6.03 19.55 27.83
CA MET A 167 6.91 18.43 28.06
C MET A 167 6.86 17.45 26.90
N ALA A 168 8.01 16.87 26.58
CA ALA A 168 8.15 15.84 25.55
C ALA A 168 9.13 14.78 26.03
N VAL A 169 8.89 13.52 25.68
CA VAL A 169 9.64 12.37 26.19
C VAL A 169 10.45 11.74 25.06
N ILE A 170 11.76 11.58 25.26
CA ILE A 170 12.65 10.84 24.35
C ILE A 170 13.36 9.77 25.17
N GLY A 171 13.09 8.50 24.85
CA GLY A 171 13.60 7.37 25.63
C GLY A 171 13.12 7.41 27.08
N THR A 172 14.05 7.51 28.03
CA THR A 172 13.75 7.64 29.48
C THR A 172 13.80 9.08 29.99
N THR A 173 14.04 10.06 29.11
CA THR A 173 14.27 11.45 29.49
C THR A 173 13.07 12.31 29.13
N ILE A 174 12.58 13.04 30.12
CA ILE A 174 11.54 14.06 29.96
C ILE A 174 12.23 15.39 29.75
N PHE A 175 11.92 16.04 28.63
CA PHE A 175 12.37 17.39 28.33
C PHE A 175 11.24 18.38 28.57
N MET A 176 11.57 19.52 29.18
CA MET A 176 10.63 20.60 29.46
C MET A 176 11.20 21.90 28.94
N PHE A 177 10.40 22.64 28.18
CA PHE A 177 10.82 23.93 27.64
C PHE A 177 9.86 25.05 28.04
N GLY A 178 10.40 26.26 28.22
CA GLY A 178 9.66 27.51 28.21
C GLY A 178 8.59 27.66 29.31
N GLY A 179 7.53 28.41 28.98
CA GLY A 179 6.42 28.73 29.87
C GLY A 179 6.39 30.21 30.29
N TYR A 180 5.36 30.56 31.06
CA TYR A 180 5.24 31.85 31.74
C TYR A 180 5.19 31.61 33.25
N SER A 181 5.99 32.37 33.99
CA SER A 181 6.03 32.33 35.45
C SER A 181 5.33 33.56 36.01
N SER A 182 4.26 33.35 36.76
CA SER A 182 3.52 34.43 37.45
C SER A 182 4.41 35.12 38.49
N GLN A 183 5.26 34.36 39.19
CA GLN A 183 6.16 34.86 40.23
C GLN A 183 7.21 35.84 39.69
N SER A 184 7.83 35.51 38.55
CA SER A 184 8.81 36.40 37.91
C SER A 184 8.18 37.35 36.87
N SER A 185 6.86 37.28 36.67
CA SER A 185 6.10 38.01 35.65
C SER A 185 6.77 37.95 34.27
N GLY A 186 7.24 36.77 33.90
CA GLY A 186 8.18 36.59 32.79
C GLY A 186 7.92 35.34 31.96
N TYR A 187 8.14 35.48 30.65
CA TYR A 187 8.27 34.34 29.75
C TYR A 187 9.65 33.71 29.89
N LEU A 188 9.72 32.39 29.75
CA LEU A 188 10.90 31.56 29.93
C LEU A 188 11.29 30.87 28.60
N ASN A 189 12.57 30.55 28.43
CA ASN A 189 13.13 29.76 27.30
C ASN A 189 14.26 28.80 27.73
N GLU A 190 14.24 28.41 28.99
CA GLU A 190 15.12 27.37 29.51
C GLU A 190 14.62 25.98 29.07
N LEU A 191 15.57 25.08 28.83
CA LEU A 191 15.32 23.67 28.51
C LEU A 191 15.83 22.84 29.68
N TRP A 192 14.95 22.09 30.31
CA TRP A 192 15.26 21.20 31.41
C TRP A 192 15.10 19.74 30.98
N ALA A 193 15.93 18.86 31.52
CA ALA A 193 15.86 17.42 31.29
C ALA A 193 15.75 16.66 32.62
N PHE A 194 14.92 15.63 32.67
CA PHE A 194 14.79 14.72 33.80
C PHE A 194 14.89 13.28 33.29
N ASP A 195 15.98 12.58 33.63
CA ASP A 195 16.11 11.15 33.29
C ASP A 195 15.46 10.29 34.37
N LEU A 196 14.42 9.55 33.99
CA LEU A 196 13.67 8.67 34.88
C LEU A 196 14.52 7.54 35.47
N LYS A 197 15.66 7.21 34.87
CA LYS A 197 16.60 6.24 35.47
C LYS A 197 17.14 6.71 36.82
N THR A 198 17.19 8.02 37.05
CA THR A 198 17.69 8.60 38.30
C THR A 198 16.69 8.52 39.45
N ILE A 199 15.43 8.13 39.19
CA ILE A 199 14.34 8.20 40.16
C ILE A 199 14.57 7.36 41.43
N ARG A 200 15.30 6.23 41.30
CA ARG A 200 15.64 5.34 42.43
C ARG A 200 16.95 5.73 43.13
N ALA A 201 17.75 6.59 42.52
CA ALA A 201 19.01 7.05 43.05
C ALA A 201 18.81 8.48 43.59
N GLN A 202 19.05 9.47 42.74
CA GLN A 202 18.91 10.88 43.07
C GLN A 202 18.11 11.58 41.95
N PRO A 203 16.77 11.64 42.06
CA PRO A 203 15.94 12.37 41.10
C PRO A 203 16.35 13.84 41.06
N ARG A 204 16.71 14.32 39.86
CA ARG A 204 17.10 15.72 39.66
C ARG A 204 16.73 16.19 38.26
N TRP A 205 16.43 17.47 38.17
CA TRP A 205 16.38 18.15 36.89
C TRP A 205 17.77 18.63 36.51
N GLU A 206 18.05 18.63 35.22
CA GLU A 206 19.29 19.16 34.66
C GLU A 206 18.96 20.29 33.70
N LEU A 207 19.49 21.48 33.97
CA LEU A 207 19.38 22.60 33.04
C LEU A 207 20.26 22.29 31.82
N VAL A 208 19.63 22.09 30.66
CA VAL A 208 20.33 21.79 29.43
C VAL A 208 20.95 23.07 28.89
N THR A 209 22.27 23.17 28.98
CA THR A 209 23.04 24.23 28.31
C THR A 209 23.22 23.88 26.83
N PRO A 210 22.60 24.62 25.89
CA PRO A 210 22.77 24.33 24.48
C PRO A 210 24.19 24.65 24.02
N SER A 211 24.73 23.84 23.11
CA SER A 211 26.00 24.11 22.43
C SER A 211 25.87 25.19 21.35
N SER A 212 24.64 25.50 20.92
CA SER A 212 24.34 26.53 19.94
C SER A 212 24.28 27.93 20.56
N ILE A 213 24.69 28.94 19.79
CA ILE A 213 24.53 30.36 20.14
C ILE A 213 23.04 30.75 20.06
N GLU A 214 22.38 30.32 18.99
CA GLU A 214 20.96 30.59 18.77
C GLU A 214 20.08 29.62 19.56
N LYS A 215 18.96 30.15 20.06
CA LYS A 215 17.91 29.38 20.76
C LYS A 215 16.56 30.10 20.63
N PRO A 216 15.44 29.40 20.79
CA PRO A 216 14.12 30.03 20.74
C PRO A 216 13.97 31.12 21.81
N SER A 217 13.29 32.20 21.45
CA SER A 217 12.95 33.29 22.37
C SER A 217 12.00 32.82 23.49
N PRO A 218 11.96 33.53 24.63
CA PRO A 218 11.01 33.24 25.72
C PRO A 218 9.56 33.21 25.26
N ARG A 219 8.84 32.11 25.57
CA ARG A 219 7.50 31.85 25.05
C ARG A 219 6.69 30.87 25.91
N SER A 220 5.36 30.92 25.78
CA SER A 220 4.39 29.98 26.34
C SER A 220 3.30 29.63 25.32
N PHE A 221 2.52 28.58 25.59
CA PHE A 221 1.42 28.08 24.76
C PHE A 221 1.81 27.79 23.31
N PHE A 222 3.01 27.24 23.15
CA PHE A 222 3.59 26.72 21.90
C PHE A 222 3.43 25.20 21.83
N VAL A 223 3.69 24.64 20.65
CA VAL A 223 3.78 23.19 20.45
C VAL A 223 5.19 22.73 20.72
N LEU A 224 5.35 21.65 21.48
CA LEU A 224 6.61 20.91 21.63
C LEU A 224 6.32 19.43 21.51
N VAL A 225 6.99 18.78 20.56
CA VAL A 225 6.80 17.35 20.30
C VAL A 225 8.14 16.64 20.14
N ALA A 226 8.20 15.38 20.55
CA ALA A 226 9.36 14.53 20.34
C ALA A 226 9.23 13.78 19.02
N TYR A 227 10.30 13.76 18.24
CA TYR A 227 10.43 12.91 17.05
C TYR A 227 11.87 12.38 16.97
N GLN A 228 12.01 11.06 17.07
CA GLN A 228 13.33 10.40 17.17
C GLN A 228 14.20 11.03 18.28
N ASN A 229 15.37 11.57 17.92
CA ASN A 229 16.31 12.22 18.84
C ASN A 229 16.20 13.76 18.80
N GLN A 230 15.03 14.29 18.43
CA GLN A 230 14.80 15.72 18.27
C GLN A 230 13.54 16.18 18.98
N LEU A 231 13.60 17.38 19.54
CA LEU A 231 12.43 18.14 19.99
C LEU A 231 12.07 19.16 18.91
N ILE A 232 10.84 19.11 18.41
CA ILE A 232 10.33 20.06 17.43
C ILE A 232 9.40 21.04 18.15
N LEU A 233 9.68 22.34 18.00
CA LEU A 233 8.93 23.43 18.59
C LEU A 233 8.30 24.29 17.51
N PHE A 234 7.03 24.68 17.68
CA PHE A 234 6.35 25.63 16.79
C PHE A 234 5.54 26.69 17.54
N GLY A 235 5.70 27.94 17.11
CA GLY A 235 4.85 29.07 17.50
C GLY A 235 4.97 29.47 18.97
N GLY A 236 3.85 29.93 19.52
CA GLY A 236 3.73 30.40 20.90
C GLY A 236 3.54 31.91 21.05
N ARG A 237 3.33 32.32 22.29
CA ARG A 237 3.19 33.71 22.71
C ARG A 237 4.39 34.11 23.56
N GLY A 238 4.94 35.28 23.33
CA GLY A 238 6.08 35.83 24.07
C GLY A 238 5.83 37.21 24.64
N ARG A 239 6.93 37.91 24.92
CA ARG A 239 6.92 39.26 25.53
C ARG A 239 6.13 40.27 24.69
N LYS A 240 5.56 41.27 25.36
CA LYS A 240 4.72 42.33 24.74
C LYS A 240 3.51 41.79 23.96
N GLY A 241 3.06 40.57 24.27
CA GLY A 241 1.93 39.94 23.58
C GLY A 241 2.24 39.46 22.15
N ALA A 242 3.52 39.36 21.78
CA ALA A 242 3.90 38.90 20.45
C ALA A 242 3.56 37.42 20.25
N TYR A 243 2.89 37.11 19.15
CA TYR A 243 2.66 35.74 18.67
C TYR A 243 3.75 35.35 17.68
N MET A 244 4.12 34.07 17.62
CA MET A 244 5.25 33.57 16.84
C MET A 244 4.79 32.52 15.82
N ALA A 245 5.53 32.41 14.71
CA ALA A 245 5.31 31.43 13.63
C ALA A 245 6.58 30.63 13.30
N ASP A 246 7.64 30.78 14.10
CA ASP A 246 8.91 30.12 13.89
C ASP A 246 8.85 28.64 14.31
N THR A 247 9.62 27.82 13.60
CA THR A 247 9.80 26.39 13.92
C THR A 247 11.26 26.15 14.32
N TRP A 248 11.48 25.39 15.39
CA TRP A 248 12.81 25.09 15.92
C TRP A 248 12.99 23.59 16.15
N SER A 249 14.21 23.10 15.97
CA SER A 249 14.62 21.76 16.39
C SER A 249 15.71 21.82 17.45
N PHE A 250 15.59 21.03 18.51
CA PHE A 250 16.68 20.72 19.42
C PHE A 250 17.14 19.28 19.21
N ASN A 251 18.40 19.07 18.85
CA ASN A 251 18.98 17.74 18.74
C ASN A 251 19.56 17.32 20.09
N THR A 252 19.06 16.22 20.66
CA THR A 252 19.47 15.77 22.00
C THR A 252 20.88 15.21 22.06
N ASN A 253 21.42 14.73 20.94
CA ASN A 253 22.78 14.19 20.85
C ASN A 253 23.82 15.32 20.81
N SER A 254 23.64 16.30 19.93
CA SER A 254 24.55 17.45 19.81
C SER A 254 24.28 18.55 20.82
N LYS A 255 23.14 18.47 21.52
CA LYS A 255 22.61 19.49 22.44
C LYS A 255 22.52 20.88 21.81
N SER A 256 22.14 20.97 20.54
CA SER A 256 22.09 22.23 19.79
C SER A 256 20.68 22.56 19.33
N TRP A 257 20.27 23.82 19.52
CA TRP A 257 19.09 24.38 18.85
C TRP A 257 19.44 24.81 17.43
N ARG A 258 18.45 24.70 16.55
CA ARG A 258 18.48 25.25 15.20
C ARG A 258 17.09 25.76 14.84
N GLN A 259 17.00 26.99 14.33
CA GLN A 259 15.77 27.45 13.71
C GLN A 259 15.64 26.78 12.35
N LEU A 260 14.50 26.13 12.11
CA LEU A 260 14.24 25.43 10.86
C LEU A 260 13.75 26.44 9.83
N GLN A 261 14.39 26.45 8.66
CA GLN A 261 13.91 27.19 7.50
C GLN A 261 12.84 26.35 6.83
N CYS A 262 11.60 26.54 7.27
CA CYS A 262 10.48 25.78 6.76
C CYS A 262 9.98 26.34 5.42
N VAL A 263 9.44 25.47 4.58
CA VAL A 263 8.87 25.81 3.27
C VAL A 263 7.38 25.45 3.21
N GLY A 264 6.67 25.89 2.16
CA GLY A 264 5.25 25.63 1.96
C GLY A 264 4.32 26.64 2.66
N GLU A 265 3.13 26.18 3.03
CA GLU A 265 2.05 27.00 3.61
C GLU A 265 2.26 27.20 5.12
N ILE A 266 3.23 28.03 5.49
CA ILE A 266 3.60 28.27 6.89
C ILE A 266 2.40 28.88 7.65
N PRO A 267 1.99 28.31 8.80
CA PRO A 267 0.89 28.86 9.58
C PRO A 267 1.23 30.28 10.06
N SER A 268 0.23 31.15 10.08
CA SER A 268 0.38 32.49 10.67
C SER A 268 0.76 32.41 12.15
N ARG A 269 1.35 33.49 12.67
CA ARG A 269 1.79 33.62 14.07
C ARG A 269 0.66 33.19 15.00
N ARG A 270 0.87 32.22 15.88
CA ARG A 270 -0.21 31.66 16.72
C ARG A 270 0.29 30.99 18.00
N ALA A 271 -0.64 30.88 18.95
CA ALA A 271 -0.48 30.13 20.20
C ALA A 271 -1.81 29.43 20.53
N TYR A 272 -1.82 28.63 21.60
CA TYR A 272 -3.04 27.93 22.09
C TYR A 272 -3.63 26.94 21.06
N VAL A 273 -2.76 26.34 20.26
CA VAL A 273 -3.12 25.37 19.22
C VAL A 273 -3.26 23.98 19.84
N ALA A 274 -4.11 23.15 19.24
CA ALA A 274 -4.08 21.71 19.49
C ALA A 274 -3.01 21.08 18.59
N SER A 275 -2.21 20.15 19.11
CA SER A 275 -1.17 19.49 18.32
C SER A 275 -1.04 18.02 18.60
N ALA A 276 -0.65 17.27 17.57
CA ALA A 276 -0.44 15.84 17.61
C ALA A 276 0.68 15.45 16.64
N VAL A 277 1.47 14.42 16.94
CA VAL A 277 2.41 13.83 15.98
C VAL A 277 1.92 12.45 15.59
N LEU A 278 1.88 12.21 14.29
CA LEU A 278 1.64 10.89 13.71
C LEU A 278 2.78 10.59 12.74
N ASN A 279 3.53 9.52 12.98
CA ASN A 279 4.71 9.16 12.20
C ASN A 279 5.71 10.33 12.12
N ASN A 280 5.95 10.86 10.92
CA ASN A 280 6.85 12.00 10.66
C ASN A 280 6.10 13.33 10.45
N VAL A 281 4.82 13.41 10.78
CA VAL A 281 3.99 14.60 10.57
C VAL A 281 3.48 15.16 11.89
N MET A 282 3.75 16.43 12.15
CA MET A 282 3.19 17.20 13.26
C MET A 282 1.98 18.00 12.78
N TYR A 283 0.81 17.71 13.34
CA TYR A 283 -0.44 18.41 13.07
C TYR A 283 -0.62 19.57 14.04
N VAL A 284 -1.08 20.71 13.54
CA VAL A 284 -1.41 21.93 14.28
C VAL A 284 -2.81 22.37 13.90
N ILE A 285 -3.72 22.41 14.87
CA ILE A 285 -5.14 22.66 14.65
C ILE A 285 -5.55 23.93 15.41
N GLY A 286 -6.11 24.89 14.67
CA GLY A 286 -6.70 26.13 15.19
C GLY A 286 -5.72 27.04 15.92
N GLY A 287 -6.20 27.61 17.03
CA GLY A 287 -5.46 28.49 17.92
C GLY A 287 -5.85 29.97 17.80
N HIS A 288 -5.01 30.84 18.34
CA HIS A 288 -5.21 32.29 18.33
C HIS A 288 -3.99 33.00 17.78
N ASN A 289 -4.19 33.87 16.78
CA ASN A 289 -3.10 34.55 16.07
C ASN A 289 -2.76 35.97 16.59
N GLY A 290 -3.51 36.42 17.60
CA GLY A 290 -3.40 37.76 18.18
C GLY A 290 -4.59 38.67 17.86
N THR A 291 -5.32 38.38 16.79
CA THR A 291 -6.51 39.13 16.39
C THR A 291 -7.77 38.26 16.34
N THR A 292 -7.64 37.02 15.90
CA THR A 292 -8.76 36.11 15.65
C THR A 292 -8.44 34.70 16.11
N VAL A 293 -9.49 33.97 16.51
CA VAL A 293 -9.45 32.52 16.69
C VAL A 293 -9.53 31.86 15.31
N THR A 294 -8.72 30.83 15.08
CA THR A 294 -8.69 30.11 13.79
C THR A 294 -9.16 28.66 13.97
N ASN A 295 -9.61 28.05 12.86
CA ASN A 295 -10.00 26.64 12.75
C ASN A 295 -9.24 25.91 11.63
N ASP A 296 -8.18 26.53 11.13
CA ASP A 296 -7.31 25.98 10.11
C ASP A 296 -6.47 24.81 10.66
N ILE A 297 -6.21 23.84 9.82
CA ILE A 297 -5.41 22.67 10.13
C ILE A 297 -4.15 22.75 9.28
N PHE A 298 -3.00 22.62 9.92
CA PHE A 298 -1.72 22.52 9.25
C PHE A 298 -1.03 21.22 9.61
N ALA A 299 -0.34 20.65 8.65
CA ALA A 299 0.51 19.50 8.82
C ALA A 299 1.95 19.87 8.47
N TYR A 300 2.87 19.56 9.39
CA TYR A 300 4.29 19.80 9.24
C TYR A 300 5.02 18.47 9.06
N ASN A 301 5.55 18.23 7.87
CA ASN A 301 6.42 17.09 7.62
C ASN A 301 7.80 17.40 8.23
N ILE A 302 8.14 16.70 9.30
CA ILE A 302 9.36 16.92 10.10
C ILE A 302 10.61 16.56 9.29
N SER A 303 10.53 15.56 8.41
CA SER A 303 11.66 15.11 7.58
C SER A 303 11.96 16.06 6.43
N GLU A 304 10.94 16.72 5.89
CA GLU A 304 11.04 17.63 4.74
C GLU A 304 11.09 19.11 5.12
N TYR A 305 10.90 19.43 6.41
CA TYR A 305 10.74 20.80 6.91
C TYR A 305 9.65 21.60 6.19
N LYS A 306 8.55 20.94 5.81
CA LYS A 306 7.48 21.53 4.98
C LYS A 306 6.15 21.62 5.73
N TRP A 307 5.52 22.80 5.68
CA TRP A 307 4.17 23.05 6.14
C TRP A 307 3.16 22.94 4.99
N ILE A 308 2.01 22.33 5.28
CA ILE A 308 0.91 22.14 4.32
C ILE A 308 -0.39 22.46 5.03
N LYS A 309 -1.26 23.26 4.42
CA LYS A 309 -2.57 23.59 4.97
C LYS A 309 -3.59 22.55 4.48
N ALA A 310 -4.39 22.00 5.39
CA ALA A 310 -5.48 21.10 5.00
C ALA A 310 -6.75 21.94 4.69
N GLU A 311 -7.37 21.72 3.53
CA GLU A 311 -8.67 22.33 3.19
C GLU A 311 -9.85 21.45 3.66
N GLY A 312 -11.05 22.03 3.74
CA GLY A 312 -12.23 21.41 4.36
C GLY A 312 -12.49 21.87 5.80
N THR A 313 -11.89 22.99 6.21
CA THR A 313 -11.88 23.58 7.56
C THR A 313 -13.25 24.10 8.05
N GLY A 314 -14.33 23.91 7.30
CA GLY A 314 -15.65 24.47 7.62
C GLY A 314 -16.46 23.70 8.67
N ALA A 315 -16.03 22.51 9.11
CA ALA A 315 -16.83 21.67 10.00
C ALA A 315 -16.56 21.88 11.51
N ILE A 316 -15.44 22.51 11.89
CA ILE A 316 -15.18 22.89 13.29
C ILE A 316 -15.28 24.40 13.43
N GLU A 317 -16.12 24.85 14.36
CA GLU A 317 -16.20 26.27 14.74
C GLU A 317 -14.86 26.74 15.32
N CYS A 318 -14.45 27.98 15.01
CA CYS A 318 -13.20 28.58 15.48
C CYS A 318 -12.99 28.38 16.98
N CYS A 319 -11.98 27.59 17.37
CA CYS A 319 -11.74 27.24 18.76
C CYS A 319 -10.23 27.35 19.11
N HIS A 320 -9.92 27.79 20.31
CA HIS A 320 -8.56 27.90 20.86
C HIS A 320 -8.50 27.27 22.25
N GLU A 321 -7.29 27.03 22.77
CA GLU A 321 -7.06 26.35 24.06
C GLU A 321 -7.57 24.90 24.09
N GLN A 322 -7.63 24.29 22.91
CA GLN A 322 -7.96 22.89 22.72
C GLN A 322 -6.76 22.00 23.02
N SER A 323 -7.03 20.79 23.49
CA SER A 323 -6.03 19.73 23.59
C SER A 323 -6.36 18.65 22.56
N ALA A 324 -5.34 18.12 21.89
CA ALA A 324 -5.51 17.04 20.92
C ALA A 324 -4.67 15.82 21.30
N ALA A 325 -5.18 14.65 20.98
CA ALA A 325 -4.49 13.37 21.12
C ALA A 325 -4.47 12.66 19.76
N CYS A 326 -3.33 12.08 19.38
CA CYS A 326 -3.26 11.22 18.21
C CYS A 326 -3.36 9.77 18.62
N ILE A 327 -4.28 9.02 18.01
CA ILE A 327 -4.45 7.59 18.22
C ILE A 327 -4.68 6.91 16.87
N GLY A 328 -3.76 6.03 16.48
CA GLY A 328 -3.75 5.42 15.15
C GLY A 328 -3.73 6.49 14.06
N THR A 329 -4.65 6.40 13.09
CA THR A 329 -4.78 7.41 12.00
C THR A 329 -5.79 8.52 12.32
N LYS A 330 -6.09 8.76 13.60
CA LYS A 330 -7.12 9.72 14.01
C LYS A 330 -6.58 10.70 15.05
N ILE A 331 -6.99 11.95 14.93
CA ILE A 331 -6.71 12.99 15.92
C ILE A 331 -8.01 13.36 16.61
N PHE A 332 -8.05 13.12 17.93
CA PHE A 332 -9.17 13.46 18.79
C PHE A 332 -8.91 14.84 19.39
N VAL A 333 -9.81 15.79 19.13
CA VAL A 333 -9.73 17.18 19.60
C VAL A 333 -10.78 17.40 20.68
N PHE A 334 -10.34 17.90 21.83
CA PHE A 334 -11.12 17.99 23.05
C PHE A 334 -11.19 19.43 23.57
N GLY A 335 -12.39 19.85 23.98
CA GLY A 335 -12.63 21.10 24.70
C GLY A 335 -12.30 22.36 23.90
N GLY A 336 -11.79 23.38 24.60
CA GLY A 336 -11.44 24.70 24.06
C GLY A 336 -12.53 25.77 24.20
N ARG A 337 -12.28 26.95 23.62
CA ARG A 337 -13.17 28.12 23.62
C ARG A 337 -13.30 28.76 22.23
N PRO A 338 -14.48 29.28 21.83
CA PRO A 338 -15.76 29.25 22.53
C PRO A 338 -16.31 27.82 22.59
N SER A 339 -17.26 27.57 23.51
CA SER A 339 -17.72 26.23 23.93
C SER A 339 -18.62 25.51 22.92
N SER A 340 -18.36 25.64 21.62
CA SER A 340 -19.21 25.12 20.54
C SER A 340 -19.27 23.60 20.44
N LEU A 341 -18.25 22.92 20.98
CA LEU A 341 -18.26 21.46 21.06
C LEU A 341 -19.19 20.92 22.17
N GLU A 342 -19.62 21.74 23.14
CA GLU A 342 -20.38 21.31 24.32
C GLU A 342 -19.73 20.08 25.00
N ASP A 343 -20.37 18.92 24.87
CA ASP A 343 -20.01 17.60 25.38
C ASP A 343 -19.41 16.66 24.30
N ARG A 344 -19.21 17.15 23.08
CA ARG A 344 -18.72 16.38 21.93
C ARG A 344 -17.20 16.42 21.81
N ILE A 345 -16.65 15.33 21.26
CA ILE A 345 -15.27 15.21 20.83
C ILE A 345 -15.25 15.23 19.31
N ALA A 346 -14.40 16.08 18.73
CA ALA A 346 -14.18 16.09 17.29
C ALA A 346 -13.06 15.14 16.92
N VAL A 347 -13.25 14.35 15.86
CA VAL A 347 -12.31 13.32 15.41
C VAL A 347 -11.95 13.60 13.96
N LEU A 348 -10.68 13.95 13.73
CA LEU A 348 -10.09 14.14 12.41
C LEU A 348 -9.51 12.81 11.93
N ASP A 349 -9.91 12.34 10.76
CA ASP A 349 -9.25 11.18 10.13
C ASP A 349 -8.09 11.68 9.26
N THR A 350 -6.86 11.38 9.68
CA THR A 350 -5.65 11.92 9.04
C THR A 350 -5.43 11.35 7.65
N LYS A 351 -6.07 10.22 7.29
CA LYS A 351 -5.98 9.64 5.94
C LYS A 351 -6.35 10.63 4.85
N PHE A 352 -7.34 11.50 5.11
CA PHE A 352 -7.77 12.51 4.14
C PHE A 352 -6.84 13.73 4.07
N VAL A 353 -6.05 13.97 5.13
CA VAL A 353 -5.05 15.05 5.17
C VAL A 353 -3.71 14.57 4.58
N ASP A 354 -3.32 13.32 4.85
CA ASP A 354 -2.11 12.67 4.34
C ASP A 354 -2.13 12.54 2.80
N ILE A 355 -3.31 12.33 2.19
CA ILE A 355 -3.49 12.34 0.72
C ILE A 355 -3.03 13.68 0.11
N ARG A 356 -3.24 14.80 0.80
CA ARG A 356 -2.85 16.12 0.30
C ARG A 356 -1.41 16.48 0.66
N ILE A 357 -0.89 16.02 1.80
CA ILE A 357 0.54 16.13 2.13
C ILE A 357 1.39 15.49 1.03
N GLN A 358 0.96 14.32 0.55
CA GLN A 358 1.58 13.62 -0.58
C GLN A 358 1.45 14.39 -1.90
N LYS A 359 0.29 14.99 -2.19
CA LYS A 359 0.09 15.81 -3.41
C LYS A 359 0.90 17.13 -3.43
N THR A 360 1.03 17.85 -2.31
CA THR A 360 1.66 19.19 -2.25
C THR A 360 3.18 19.14 -2.05
N SER A 361 3.72 18.17 -1.30
CA SER A 361 5.19 18.02 -1.11
C SER A 361 5.91 17.57 -2.39
N GLU A 362 5.23 16.74 -3.19
CA GLU A 362 5.71 16.27 -4.49
C GLU A 362 5.68 17.38 -5.55
N PHE A 363 4.69 18.28 -5.55
CA PHE A 363 4.52 19.34 -6.56
C PHE A 363 5.56 20.49 -6.47
N GLU A 364 5.87 21.00 -5.28
CA GLU A 364 6.84 22.11 -5.14
C GLU A 364 8.30 21.66 -5.21
N SER A 365 8.60 20.42 -4.76
CA SER A 365 9.92 19.81 -4.97
C SER A 365 10.19 19.50 -6.44
N ARG A 366 9.12 19.25 -7.22
CA ARG A 366 9.17 19.14 -8.68
C ARG A 366 9.39 20.48 -9.35
N LEU A 367 8.72 21.55 -8.94
CA LEU A 367 8.87 22.88 -9.57
C LEU A 367 10.29 23.45 -9.44
N ALA A 368 10.96 23.22 -8.30
CA ALA A 368 12.35 23.64 -8.09
C ALA A 368 13.41 22.74 -8.78
N ARG A 369 13.06 21.49 -9.11
CA ARG A 369 13.94 20.55 -9.86
C ARG A 369 13.70 20.58 -11.37
N LEU A 370 12.51 21.03 -11.80
CA LEU A 370 12.08 21.15 -13.19
C LEU A 370 12.94 22.11 -14.01
N GLU A 371 13.68 23.02 -13.38
CA GLU A 371 14.48 23.99 -14.12
C GLU A 371 15.79 23.44 -14.70
N LYS A 372 16.25 22.19 -14.41
CA LYS A 372 17.65 21.82 -14.78
C LYS A 372 18.09 20.47 -15.37
N SER A 373 17.36 19.34 -15.46
CA SER A 373 17.96 18.17 -16.19
C SER A 373 17.07 16.98 -16.62
N ILE A 374 17.15 16.67 -17.93
CA ILE A 374 17.07 15.44 -18.76
C ILE A 374 16.30 14.17 -18.27
N TRP A 375 15.44 13.69 -19.17
CA TRP A 375 14.40 12.63 -19.13
C TRP A 375 14.72 11.25 -18.51
N GLY A 376 15.97 10.87 -18.27
CA GLY A 376 16.32 9.55 -17.71
C GLY A 376 15.93 9.40 -16.24
N THR A 377 16.16 10.44 -15.44
CA THR A 377 15.87 10.47 -13.99
C THR A 377 14.38 10.49 -13.69
N LYS A 378 13.55 11.06 -14.59
CA LYS A 378 12.07 11.11 -14.49
C LYS A 378 11.43 9.71 -14.47
N ARG A 379 11.98 8.76 -15.23
CA ARG A 379 11.42 7.40 -15.36
C ARG A 379 11.59 6.60 -14.07
N GLN A 380 12.76 6.73 -13.44
CA GLN A 380 13.12 5.98 -12.24
C GLN A 380 12.35 6.46 -11.01
N GLU A 381 12.15 7.78 -10.88
CA GLU A 381 11.30 8.36 -9.82
C GLU A 381 9.82 7.94 -9.98
N LEU A 382 9.27 7.90 -11.20
CA LEU A 382 7.89 7.43 -11.45
C LEU A 382 7.71 5.94 -11.12
N VAL A 383 8.70 5.11 -11.44
CA VAL A 383 8.70 3.68 -11.08
C VAL A 383 8.74 3.52 -9.56
N GLU A 384 9.59 4.28 -8.86
CA GLU A 384 9.62 4.26 -7.39
C GLU A 384 8.29 4.71 -6.76
N ILE A 385 7.63 5.73 -7.31
CA ILE A 385 6.31 6.17 -6.84
C ILE A 385 5.28 5.04 -6.98
N ILE A 386 5.22 4.40 -8.15
CA ILE A 386 4.30 3.28 -8.39
C ILE A 386 4.60 2.09 -7.46
N LEU A 387 5.88 1.77 -7.24
CA LEU A 387 6.30 0.69 -6.34
C LEU A 387 6.03 1.00 -4.86
N LYS A 388 6.22 2.26 -4.42
CA LYS A 388 6.03 2.70 -3.02
C LYS A 388 4.57 2.98 -2.65
N SER A 389 3.75 3.44 -3.59
CA SER A 389 2.34 3.82 -3.39
C SER A 389 1.39 2.61 -3.21
N MET A 390 1.83 1.40 -3.54
CA MET A 390 0.95 0.23 -3.69
C MET A 390 0.62 -0.59 -2.43
N PHE A 391 0.73 -0.01 -1.24
CA PHE A 391 -0.14 -0.44 -0.12
C PHE A 391 -1.62 -0.06 -0.37
N GLN A 392 -1.91 0.79 -1.36
CA GLN A 392 -3.24 1.23 -1.77
C GLN A 392 -3.72 0.61 -3.09
N ALA A 393 -3.50 -0.69 -3.30
CA ALA A 393 -3.74 -1.37 -4.57
C ALA A 393 -5.19 -1.32 -5.13
N ASN A 394 -6.13 -0.63 -4.50
CA ASN A 394 -7.51 -0.47 -4.98
C ASN A 394 -7.77 0.82 -5.79
N LEU A 395 -6.87 1.83 -5.77
CA LEU A 395 -7.15 3.13 -6.40
C LEU A 395 -6.99 3.16 -7.94
N LEU A 396 -6.14 2.30 -8.49
CA LEU A 396 -5.87 2.25 -9.94
C LEU A 396 -6.97 1.53 -10.75
N ALA A 397 -7.97 0.95 -10.09
CA ALA A 397 -9.09 0.25 -10.74
C ALA A 397 -10.15 1.21 -11.29
N ASP A 398 -10.13 2.49 -10.89
CA ASP A 398 -11.12 3.50 -11.27
C ASP A 398 -10.68 4.39 -12.46
N LEU A 399 -9.45 4.23 -12.94
CA LEU A 399 -8.97 4.91 -14.15
C LEU A 399 -9.85 4.50 -15.35
N ARG A 400 -10.26 5.47 -16.17
CA ARG A 400 -11.06 5.23 -17.38
C ARG A 400 -10.47 5.93 -18.60
N GLY A 401 -10.70 5.33 -19.78
CA GLY A 401 -10.37 5.94 -21.07
C GLY A 401 -8.87 6.15 -21.28
N MET A 402 -8.49 7.35 -21.72
CA MET A 402 -7.10 7.66 -22.06
C MET A 402 -6.14 7.59 -20.86
N ASP A 403 -6.62 7.90 -19.65
CA ASP A 403 -5.83 7.85 -18.42
C ASP A 403 -5.33 6.43 -18.12
N THR A 404 -6.17 5.43 -18.40
CA THR A 404 -5.77 4.04 -18.23
C THR A 404 -4.88 3.54 -19.36
N GLN A 405 -5.11 4.00 -20.60
CA GLN A 405 -4.26 3.64 -21.74
C GLN A 405 -2.82 4.08 -21.51
N ILE A 406 -2.62 5.32 -21.09
CA ILE A 406 -1.29 5.87 -20.89
C ILE A 406 -0.53 5.20 -19.74
N MET A 407 -1.26 4.80 -18.68
CA MET A 407 -0.70 3.98 -17.60
C MET A 407 -0.26 2.60 -18.10
N VAL A 408 -1.10 1.92 -18.88
CA VAL A 408 -0.76 0.61 -19.47
C VAL A 408 0.48 0.70 -20.35
N ASP A 409 0.54 1.71 -21.22
CA ASP A 409 1.66 1.91 -22.13
C ASP A 409 2.96 2.20 -21.34
N PHE A 410 2.89 3.00 -20.27
CA PHE A 410 4.03 3.28 -19.39
C PHE A 410 4.52 2.04 -18.63
N LEU A 411 3.62 1.26 -18.04
CA LEU A 411 4.00 0.04 -17.32
C LEU A 411 4.69 -0.98 -18.24
N ILE A 412 4.30 -1.03 -19.51
CA ILE A 412 4.98 -1.86 -20.52
C ILE A 412 6.39 -1.30 -20.81
N GLU A 413 6.54 0.01 -20.99
CA GLU A 413 7.87 0.64 -21.15
C GLU A 413 8.80 0.30 -19.97
N VAL A 414 8.27 0.34 -18.75
CA VAL A 414 9.02 -0.02 -17.53
C VAL A 414 9.47 -1.49 -17.55
N LEU A 415 8.60 -2.41 -17.96
CA LEU A 415 8.93 -3.84 -18.03
C LEU A 415 9.95 -4.16 -19.14
N GLU A 416 9.91 -3.43 -20.24
CA GLU A 416 10.85 -3.58 -21.37
C GLU A 416 12.21 -2.93 -21.09
N SER A 417 12.28 -1.95 -20.19
CA SER A 417 13.53 -1.33 -19.77
C SER A 417 14.35 -2.23 -18.83
N ARG A 418 15.65 -2.34 -19.11
CA ARG A 418 16.60 -3.08 -18.25
C ARG A 418 17.12 -2.28 -17.07
N ASP A 419 16.99 -0.96 -17.12
CA ASP A 419 17.64 -0.04 -16.17
C ASP A 419 16.68 0.49 -15.08
N LEU A 420 15.37 0.29 -15.27
CA LEU A 420 14.32 0.89 -14.42
C LEU A 420 13.86 -0.01 -13.27
N LEU A 421 14.14 -1.31 -13.31
CA LEU A 421 13.75 -2.26 -12.27
C LEU A 421 15.03 -2.86 -11.67
N HIS A 422 15.14 -2.82 -10.34
CA HIS A 422 16.33 -3.22 -9.59
C HIS A 422 16.22 -4.65 -9.03
N SER A 423 15.03 -5.25 -9.07
CA SER A 423 14.84 -6.65 -8.66
C SER A 423 13.74 -7.39 -9.43
N ASP A 424 13.84 -8.72 -9.46
CA ASP A 424 12.78 -9.59 -9.98
C ASP A 424 11.45 -9.45 -9.22
N ALA A 425 11.51 -9.05 -7.94
CA ALA A 425 10.33 -8.80 -7.13
C ALA A 425 9.52 -7.60 -7.66
N GLU A 426 10.20 -6.52 -8.04
CA GLU A 426 9.59 -5.33 -8.64
C GLU A 426 9.01 -5.66 -10.02
N ARG A 427 9.75 -6.39 -10.85
CA ARG A 427 9.26 -6.86 -12.16
C ARG A 427 7.98 -7.69 -12.04
N LYS A 428 7.97 -8.68 -11.14
CA LYS A 428 6.76 -9.48 -10.82
C LYS A 428 5.61 -8.62 -10.34
N HIS A 429 5.91 -7.54 -9.63
CA HIS A 429 4.90 -6.64 -9.09
C HIS A 429 4.28 -5.78 -10.19
N ILE A 430 5.09 -5.14 -11.03
CA ILE A 430 4.62 -4.35 -12.18
C ILE A 430 3.83 -5.23 -13.17
N LEU A 431 4.29 -6.47 -13.43
CA LEU A 431 3.56 -7.41 -14.28
C LEU A 431 2.17 -7.76 -13.71
N ARG A 432 2.06 -7.97 -12.39
CA ARG A 432 0.76 -8.20 -11.71
C ARG A 432 -0.15 -6.98 -11.82
N LEU A 433 0.39 -5.77 -11.66
CA LEU A 433 -0.37 -4.53 -11.79
C LEU A 433 -0.90 -4.35 -13.21
N LEU A 434 -0.04 -4.48 -14.21
CA LEU A 434 -0.38 -4.37 -15.63
C LEU A 434 -1.53 -5.30 -15.99
N ARG A 435 -1.42 -6.59 -15.64
CA ARG A 435 -2.47 -7.59 -15.88
C ARG A 435 -3.81 -7.19 -15.27
N ARG A 436 -3.79 -6.62 -14.07
CA ARG A 436 -5.00 -6.21 -13.35
C ARG A 436 -5.67 -5.01 -14.01
N ILE A 437 -4.92 -3.96 -14.35
CA ILE A 437 -5.45 -2.75 -14.99
C ILE A 437 -6.01 -3.08 -16.38
N VAL A 438 -5.27 -3.84 -17.18
CA VAL A 438 -5.69 -4.21 -18.52
C VAL A 438 -6.97 -5.07 -18.47
N LYS A 439 -7.06 -6.01 -17.52
CA LYS A 439 -8.27 -6.84 -17.30
C LYS A 439 -9.45 -5.99 -16.82
N SER A 440 -9.27 -5.01 -15.92
CA SER A 440 -10.39 -4.20 -15.43
C SER A 440 -10.90 -3.20 -16.46
N ALA A 441 -10.01 -2.58 -17.24
CA ALA A 441 -10.36 -1.47 -18.14
C ALA A 441 -10.60 -1.87 -19.60
N HIS A 442 -10.35 -3.13 -19.98
CA HIS A 442 -10.60 -3.66 -21.34
C HIS A 442 -9.75 -2.96 -22.41
N ILE A 443 -8.50 -2.66 -22.06
CA ILE A 443 -7.61 -1.85 -22.90
C ILE A 443 -6.71 -2.72 -23.76
N PHE A 444 -6.61 -2.39 -25.03
CA PHE A 444 -5.65 -2.98 -25.94
C PHE A 444 -4.28 -2.28 -25.78
N PRO A 445 -3.20 -2.98 -25.37
CA PRO A 445 -1.89 -2.36 -25.22
C PRO A 445 -1.32 -1.95 -26.59
N ARG A 446 -1.11 -0.66 -26.81
CA ARG A 446 -0.71 -0.13 -28.14
C ARG A 446 0.68 -0.61 -28.57
N SER A 447 1.56 -0.82 -27.60
CA SER A 447 2.90 -1.38 -27.85
C SER A 447 2.89 -2.80 -28.38
N THR A 448 1.74 -3.51 -28.30
CA THR A 448 1.57 -4.83 -28.92
C THR A 448 0.93 -4.78 -30.30
N GLU A 449 0.52 -3.60 -30.78
CA GLU A 449 -0.11 -3.43 -32.08
C GLU A 449 0.86 -3.85 -33.20
N LEU A 450 0.38 -4.75 -34.06
CA LEU A 450 1.08 -5.24 -35.23
C LEU A 450 0.26 -4.92 -36.49
N ARG A 451 0.93 -4.45 -37.54
CA ARG A 451 0.31 -4.08 -38.81
C ARG A 451 0.66 -5.08 -39.90
N ASP A 452 -0.06 -5.00 -41.02
CA ASP A 452 0.24 -5.73 -42.26
C ASP A 452 0.18 -7.27 -42.16
N VAL A 453 -0.56 -7.79 -41.16
CA VAL A 453 -0.84 -9.22 -41.02
C VAL A 453 -1.96 -9.61 -41.98
N GLN A 454 -1.66 -10.53 -42.89
CA GLN A 454 -2.63 -11.09 -43.84
C GLN A 454 -3.14 -12.43 -43.30
N CYS A 455 -4.42 -12.50 -42.96
CA CYS A 455 -5.02 -13.72 -42.43
C CYS A 455 -6.50 -13.83 -42.82
N ASN A 456 -6.89 -14.98 -43.38
CA ASN A 456 -8.30 -15.26 -43.66
C ASN A 456 -8.96 -15.91 -42.44
N LEU A 457 -9.81 -15.15 -41.74
CA LEU A 457 -10.52 -15.60 -40.54
C LEU A 457 -11.77 -16.46 -40.82
N SER A 458 -11.97 -16.91 -42.06
CA SER A 458 -13.13 -17.72 -42.45
C SER A 458 -12.87 -19.23 -42.38
N ASP A 459 -11.60 -19.66 -42.37
CA ASP A 459 -11.21 -21.07 -42.45
C ASP A 459 -10.16 -21.40 -41.37
N PRO A 460 -10.58 -21.79 -40.15
CA PRO A 460 -9.67 -22.10 -39.07
C PRO A 460 -8.95 -23.44 -39.29
N VAL A 461 -7.67 -23.49 -38.94
CA VAL A 461 -6.83 -24.71 -38.95
C VAL A 461 -7.35 -25.75 -37.97
N ASN A 462 -7.88 -25.32 -36.82
CA ASN A 462 -8.47 -26.21 -35.82
C ASN A 462 -9.98 -25.99 -35.69
N SER A 463 -10.75 -27.08 -35.78
CA SER A 463 -12.20 -27.07 -35.57
C SER A 463 -12.61 -27.60 -34.19
N MET A 464 -11.69 -28.20 -33.43
CA MET A 464 -11.97 -28.78 -32.10
C MET A 464 -10.84 -28.50 -31.09
N GLY A 465 -11.01 -27.46 -30.25
CA GLY A 465 -10.14 -27.14 -29.12
C GLY A 465 -10.77 -26.05 -28.23
N GLY A 466 -10.58 -26.13 -26.91
CA GLY A 466 -11.24 -25.25 -25.92
C GLY A 466 -10.66 -23.84 -25.79
N TYR A 467 -9.50 -23.56 -26.38
CA TYR A 467 -8.72 -22.34 -26.08
C TYR A 467 -8.72 -21.27 -27.20
N GLY A 468 -9.48 -21.48 -28.28
CA GLY A 468 -9.62 -20.54 -29.39
C GLY A 468 -9.46 -21.17 -30.78
N LEU A 469 -9.84 -20.40 -31.80
CA LEU A 469 -9.63 -20.70 -33.22
C LEU A 469 -8.22 -20.26 -33.64
N ILE A 470 -7.52 -21.13 -34.33
CA ILE A 470 -6.19 -20.94 -34.87
C ILE A 470 -6.31 -20.80 -36.38
N TYR A 471 -5.70 -19.75 -36.92
CA TYR A 471 -5.64 -19.49 -38.34
C TYR A 471 -4.18 -19.40 -38.77
N LYS A 472 -3.94 -19.69 -40.04
CA LYS A 472 -2.65 -19.49 -40.67
C LYS A 472 -2.67 -18.19 -41.45
N GLY A 473 -1.71 -17.32 -41.18
CA GLY A 473 -1.53 -16.04 -41.86
C GLY A 473 -0.12 -15.86 -42.40
N THR A 474 0.11 -14.69 -42.99
CA THR A 474 1.43 -14.23 -43.44
C THR A 474 1.72 -12.81 -42.93
N LEU A 475 2.99 -12.57 -42.62
CA LEU A 475 3.54 -11.25 -42.27
C LEU A 475 4.91 -11.13 -42.94
N ASP A 476 5.06 -10.19 -43.88
CA ASP A 476 6.27 -10.04 -44.72
C ASP A 476 6.74 -11.38 -45.32
N ASP A 477 5.79 -12.11 -45.93
CA ASP A 477 5.95 -13.46 -46.50
C ASP A 477 6.34 -14.56 -45.50
N GLN A 478 6.47 -14.26 -44.20
CA GLN A 478 6.67 -15.26 -43.15
C GLN A 478 5.34 -15.86 -42.71
N LYS A 479 5.28 -17.18 -42.55
CA LYS A 479 4.11 -17.88 -42.02
C LYS A 479 3.93 -17.54 -40.54
N VAL A 480 2.73 -17.12 -40.17
CA VAL A 480 2.35 -16.83 -38.78
C VAL A 480 1.13 -17.63 -38.36
N CYS A 481 1.04 -17.88 -37.06
CA CYS A 481 -0.14 -18.41 -36.40
C CYS A 481 -0.95 -17.22 -35.85
N VAL A 482 -2.23 -17.16 -36.19
CA VAL A 482 -3.16 -16.16 -35.66
C VAL A 482 -4.18 -16.86 -34.75
N LYS A 483 -4.13 -16.58 -33.46
CA LYS A 483 -5.06 -17.12 -32.47
C LYS A 483 -6.17 -16.11 -32.17
N VAL A 484 -7.41 -16.57 -32.22
CA VAL A 484 -8.62 -15.79 -31.92
C VAL A 484 -9.46 -16.59 -30.94
N ILE A 485 -9.80 -16.04 -29.78
CA ILE A 485 -10.63 -16.74 -28.79
C ILE A 485 -12.06 -16.93 -29.33
N ARG A 486 -12.65 -18.11 -29.09
CA ARG A 486 -14.04 -18.41 -29.47
C ARG A 486 -15.01 -17.53 -28.69
N VAL A 487 -15.97 -16.95 -29.39
CA VAL A 487 -17.17 -16.37 -28.79
C VAL A 487 -18.24 -17.44 -28.90
N ASP A 488 -18.37 -18.28 -27.87
CA ASP A 488 -19.44 -19.24 -27.84
C ASP A 488 -20.78 -18.49 -27.80
N GLY A 489 -21.76 -18.93 -28.59
CA GLY A 489 -23.12 -18.38 -28.59
C GLY A 489 -23.89 -18.59 -27.27
N SER A 490 -23.20 -18.96 -26.18
CA SER A 490 -23.72 -19.31 -24.86
C SER A 490 -24.11 -18.11 -23.99
N GLY A 491 -24.22 -16.90 -24.57
CA GLY A 491 -24.70 -15.71 -23.84
C GLY A 491 -23.67 -15.05 -22.92
N SER A 492 -22.38 -15.38 -23.04
CA SER A 492 -21.31 -14.65 -22.36
C SER A 492 -21.19 -13.24 -22.96
N PRO A 493 -21.26 -12.16 -22.15
CA PRO A 493 -21.13 -10.79 -22.66
C PRO A 493 -19.79 -10.61 -23.40
N PRO A 494 -19.77 -9.99 -24.60
CA PRO A 494 -18.54 -9.72 -25.36
C PRO A 494 -17.44 -9.05 -24.51
N GLU A 495 -17.83 -8.23 -23.55
CA GLU A 495 -16.93 -7.58 -22.59
C GLU A 495 -16.12 -8.55 -21.74
N LYS A 496 -16.70 -9.67 -21.26
CA LYS A 496 -15.98 -10.65 -20.43
C LYS A 496 -14.88 -11.36 -21.23
N ILE A 497 -15.10 -11.57 -22.52
CA ILE A 497 -14.13 -12.21 -23.42
C ILE A 497 -13.00 -11.23 -23.74
N MET A 498 -13.33 -9.96 -24.03
CA MET A 498 -12.33 -8.92 -24.26
C MET A 498 -11.46 -8.65 -23.01
N ARG A 499 -12.06 -8.66 -21.80
CA ARG A 499 -11.31 -8.61 -20.52
C ARG A 499 -10.22 -9.66 -20.44
N ALA A 500 -10.58 -10.88 -20.83
CA ALA A 500 -9.68 -12.02 -20.74
C ALA A 500 -8.53 -11.91 -21.73
N GLN A 501 -8.87 -11.59 -22.98
CA GLN A 501 -7.91 -11.41 -24.07
C GLN A 501 -6.90 -10.31 -23.78
N ALA A 502 -7.35 -9.18 -23.22
CA ALA A 502 -6.49 -8.05 -22.92
C ALA A 502 -5.46 -8.41 -21.83
N GLY A 503 -5.89 -9.07 -20.75
CA GLY A 503 -4.99 -9.49 -19.67
C GLY A 503 -3.97 -10.56 -20.10
N GLU A 504 -4.36 -11.47 -20.98
CA GLU A 504 -3.46 -12.46 -21.61
C GLU A 504 -2.45 -11.77 -22.52
N LEU A 505 -2.91 -10.87 -23.40
CA LEU A 505 -2.05 -10.11 -24.31
C LEU A 505 -0.97 -9.32 -23.57
N ALA A 506 -1.33 -8.66 -22.46
CA ALA A 506 -0.40 -7.92 -21.62
C ALA A 506 0.64 -8.82 -20.94
N LEU A 507 0.30 -10.08 -20.62
CA LEU A 507 1.24 -11.05 -20.08
C LEU A 507 2.19 -11.55 -21.19
N LEU A 508 1.61 -12.01 -22.31
CA LEU A 508 2.35 -12.58 -23.44
C LEU A 508 3.32 -11.58 -24.06
N GLY A 509 2.96 -10.29 -24.09
CA GLY A 509 3.82 -9.22 -24.60
C GLY A 509 5.13 -9.06 -23.84
N GLN A 510 5.20 -9.52 -22.59
CA GLN A 510 6.32 -9.35 -21.65
C GLN A 510 7.17 -10.61 -21.46
N VAL A 511 6.75 -11.73 -22.06
CA VAL A 511 7.46 -13.00 -21.97
C VAL A 511 8.42 -13.15 -23.15
N SER A 512 9.70 -13.38 -22.86
CA SER A 512 10.73 -13.69 -23.86
C SER A 512 11.69 -14.73 -23.31
N HIS A 513 11.63 -15.93 -23.86
CA HIS A 513 12.50 -17.05 -23.52
C HIS A 513 12.55 -18.04 -24.70
N PRO A 514 13.69 -18.68 -24.99
CA PRO A 514 13.79 -19.63 -26.10
C PRO A 514 12.76 -20.76 -26.04
N ASN A 515 12.44 -21.27 -24.86
CA ASN A 515 11.51 -22.40 -24.70
C ASN A 515 10.08 -21.99 -24.33
N VAL A 516 9.69 -20.74 -24.60
CA VAL A 516 8.32 -20.25 -24.39
C VAL A 516 7.85 -19.51 -25.64
N ILE A 517 6.63 -19.77 -26.09
CA ILE A 517 6.11 -19.25 -27.35
C ILE A 517 6.14 -17.72 -27.31
N PRO A 518 6.82 -17.08 -28.27
CA PRO A 518 6.92 -15.64 -28.24
C PRO A 518 5.75 -15.00 -28.99
N LEU A 519 5.20 -13.91 -28.45
CA LEU A 519 4.16 -13.13 -29.12
C LEU A 519 4.81 -12.16 -30.11
N TYR A 520 4.47 -12.21 -31.40
CA TYR A 520 4.89 -11.19 -32.36
C TYR A 520 4.16 -9.86 -32.10
N GLY A 521 2.85 -9.93 -31.89
CA GLY A 521 2.01 -8.80 -31.53
C GLY A 521 0.54 -9.20 -31.66
N ALA A 522 -0.35 -8.22 -31.73
CA ALA A 522 -1.76 -8.44 -31.95
C ALA A 522 -2.34 -7.34 -32.85
N TYR A 523 -3.47 -7.64 -33.48
CA TYR A 523 -4.25 -6.67 -34.25
C TYR A 523 -5.74 -6.87 -33.99
N LEU A 524 -6.55 -5.87 -34.32
CA LEU A 524 -8.01 -5.96 -34.29
C LEU A 524 -8.52 -6.34 -35.68
N SER A 525 -9.38 -7.36 -35.76
CA SER A 525 -9.98 -7.77 -37.03
C SER A 525 -10.88 -6.67 -37.62
N ALA A 526 -10.85 -6.49 -38.94
CA ALA A 526 -11.68 -5.51 -39.67
C ALA A 526 -13.17 -5.89 -39.79
N GLU A 527 -13.66 -6.76 -38.91
CA GLU A 527 -15.06 -7.22 -38.87
C GLU A 527 -15.94 -6.24 -38.11
N ARG A 528 -17.27 -6.30 -38.31
CA ARG A 528 -18.25 -5.42 -37.62
C ARG A 528 -18.12 -5.45 -36.10
N ASN A 529 -17.74 -6.59 -35.54
CA ASN A 529 -17.37 -6.74 -34.14
C ASN A 529 -15.88 -7.12 -34.08
N PRO A 530 -14.96 -6.17 -33.86
CA PRO A 530 -13.53 -6.44 -33.91
C PRO A 530 -13.13 -7.42 -32.80
N ARG A 531 -12.35 -8.42 -33.18
CA ARG A 531 -11.77 -9.44 -32.29
C ARG A 531 -10.28 -9.20 -32.16
N ILE A 532 -9.74 -9.39 -30.96
CA ILE A 532 -8.29 -9.39 -30.73
C ILE A 532 -7.70 -10.65 -31.37
N CYS A 533 -6.81 -10.43 -32.34
CA CYS A 533 -6.10 -11.47 -33.09
C CYS A 533 -4.64 -11.48 -32.62
N MET A 534 -4.23 -12.50 -31.87
CA MET A 534 -2.86 -12.63 -31.37
C MET A 534 -2.00 -13.35 -32.40
N VAL A 535 -0.80 -12.83 -32.67
CA VAL A 535 0.09 -13.31 -33.73
C VAL A 535 1.32 -13.96 -33.12
N PHE A 536 1.59 -15.20 -33.51
CA PHE A 536 2.69 -16.03 -33.05
C PHE A 536 3.48 -16.59 -34.25
N PRO A 537 4.73 -17.04 -34.06
CA PRO A 537 5.41 -17.84 -35.07
C PRO A 537 4.61 -19.10 -35.40
N TRP A 538 4.57 -19.47 -36.69
CA TRP A 538 4.01 -20.75 -37.11
C TRP A 538 5.01 -21.89 -36.82
N MET A 539 4.62 -22.84 -35.97
CA MET A 539 5.44 -24.00 -35.61
C MET A 539 5.23 -25.14 -36.61
N GLU A 540 6.13 -25.28 -37.60
CA GLU A 540 5.99 -26.25 -38.69
C GLU A 540 5.98 -27.72 -38.23
N ASN A 541 6.60 -28.01 -37.08
CA ASN A 541 6.67 -29.37 -36.54
C ASN A 541 5.48 -29.75 -35.64
N GLY A 542 4.51 -28.84 -35.45
CA GLY A 542 3.29 -29.10 -34.68
C GLY A 542 3.55 -29.24 -33.18
N ASP A 543 2.63 -29.92 -32.49
CA ASP A 543 2.73 -30.22 -31.06
C ASP A 543 3.59 -31.46 -30.77
N LEU A 544 4.05 -31.60 -29.53
CA LEU A 544 4.96 -32.65 -29.08
C LEU A 544 4.34 -34.05 -29.25
N VAL A 545 3.02 -34.18 -29.08
CA VAL A 545 2.34 -35.47 -29.26
C VAL A 545 2.47 -35.90 -30.71
N ASP A 546 2.01 -35.07 -31.64
CA ASP A 546 2.02 -35.40 -33.07
C ASP A 546 3.46 -35.53 -33.60
N PHE A 547 4.39 -34.70 -33.10
CA PHE A 547 5.80 -34.76 -33.46
C PHE A 547 6.48 -36.07 -33.02
N LEU A 548 6.26 -36.52 -31.77
CA LEU A 548 6.83 -37.77 -31.29
C LEU A 548 6.17 -38.99 -31.92
N HIS A 549 4.88 -38.93 -32.28
CA HIS A 549 4.25 -39.97 -33.10
C HIS A 549 4.90 -40.08 -34.48
N LYS A 550 5.20 -38.94 -35.12
CA LYS A 550 5.87 -38.89 -36.43
C LYS A 550 7.34 -39.28 -36.38
N TYR A 551 8.04 -38.92 -35.29
CA TYR A 551 9.47 -39.15 -35.09
C TYR A 551 9.74 -39.86 -33.75
N PRO A 552 9.34 -41.14 -33.61
CA PRO A 552 9.37 -41.86 -32.34
C PRO A 552 10.78 -42.09 -31.80
N ASN A 553 11.81 -42.05 -32.65
CA ASN A 553 13.21 -42.21 -32.24
C ASN A 553 13.87 -40.91 -31.75
N THR A 554 13.14 -39.79 -31.70
CA THR A 554 13.70 -38.53 -31.21
C THR A 554 14.17 -38.68 -29.75
N PRO A 555 15.37 -38.20 -29.38
CA PRO A 555 15.79 -38.14 -27.99
C PRO A 555 14.85 -37.25 -27.16
N LYS A 556 14.24 -37.82 -26.11
CA LYS A 556 13.25 -37.10 -25.29
C LYS A 556 13.89 -36.21 -24.23
N ILE A 557 15.07 -36.57 -23.72
CA ILE A 557 15.76 -35.82 -22.67
C ILE A 557 16.00 -34.35 -23.10
N PRO A 558 16.56 -34.05 -24.29
CA PRO A 558 16.75 -32.67 -24.72
C PRO A 558 15.43 -31.88 -24.87
N LEU A 559 14.34 -32.54 -25.28
CA LEU A 559 13.00 -31.92 -25.35
C LEU A 559 12.44 -31.64 -23.94
N MET A 560 12.60 -32.55 -22.99
CA MET A 560 12.13 -32.34 -21.62
C MET A 560 12.99 -31.31 -20.87
N SER A 561 14.28 -31.22 -21.18
CA SER A 561 15.17 -30.17 -20.70
C SER A 561 14.72 -28.79 -21.20
N ASP A 562 14.35 -28.67 -22.48
CA ASP A 562 13.76 -27.45 -23.04
C ASP A 562 12.45 -27.07 -22.30
N VAL A 563 11.54 -28.02 -22.07
CA VAL A 563 10.30 -27.79 -21.32
C VAL A 563 10.58 -27.32 -19.89
N ALA A 564 11.52 -27.99 -19.18
CA ALA A 564 11.92 -27.61 -17.82
C ALA A 564 12.53 -26.20 -17.77
N ALA A 565 13.35 -25.83 -18.75
CA ALA A 565 13.92 -24.48 -18.85
C ALA A 565 12.82 -23.42 -19.08
N GLY A 566 11.84 -23.71 -19.93
CA GLY A 566 10.67 -22.84 -20.13
C GLY A 566 9.84 -22.68 -18.85
N LEU A 567 9.60 -23.76 -18.10
CA LEU A 567 8.88 -23.72 -16.83
C LEU A 567 9.64 -22.97 -15.74
N LEU A 568 10.96 -23.19 -15.65
CA LEU A 568 11.81 -22.47 -14.72
C LEU A 568 11.72 -20.96 -14.96
N PHE A 569 11.78 -20.54 -16.22
CA PHE A 569 11.59 -19.14 -16.60
C PHE A 569 10.21 -18.61 -16.18
N LEU A 570 9.13 -19.31 -16.49
CA LEU A 570 7.76 -18.89 -16.11
C LEU A 570 7.61 -18.77 -14.59
N HIS A 571 8.07 -19.78 -13.82
CA HIS A 571 8.02 -19.78 -12.36
C HIS A 571 8.89 -18.67 -11.75
N HIS A 572 10.07 -18.41 -12.33
CA HIS A 572 10.90 -17.26 -11.98
C HIS A 572 10.23 -15.92 -12.28
N MET A 573 9.34 -15.83 -13.26
CA MET A 573 8.50 -14.65 -13.50
C MET A 573 7.23 -14.60 -12.63
N GLY A 574 7.00 -15.59 -11.76
CA GLY A 574 5.78 -15.70 -10.96
C GLY A 574 4.54 -16.07 -11.77
N ILE A 575 4.74 -16.74 -12.91
CA ILE A 575 3.69 -17.22 -13.81
C ILE A 575 3.55 -18.73 -13.61
N VAL A 576 2.33 -19.18 -13.32
CA VAL A 576 1.95 -20.60 -13.30
C VAL A 576 1.30 -20.91 -14.65
N HIS A 577 1.74 -21.96 -15.34
CA HIS A 577 1.22 -22.37 -16.65
C HIS A 577 -0.23 -22.87 -16.54
N ALA A 578 -0.51 -23.73 -15.55
CA ALA A 578 -1.82 -24.22 -15.14
C ALA A 578 -2.62 -25.07 -16.17
N ASP A 579 -2.03 -25.38 -17.32
CA ASP A 579 -2.60 -26.30 -18.34
C ASP A 579 -1.47 -27.05 -19.06
N LEU A 580 -0.58 -27.68 -18.30
CA LEU A 580 0.52 -28.45 -18.87
C LEU A 580 0.06 -29.80 -19.39
N LYS A 581 0.28 -30.02 -20.68
CA LYS A 581 0.07 -31.27 -21.41
C LYS A 581 0.94 -31.26 -22.66
N ALA A 582 1.30 -32.42 -23.20
CA ALA A 582 2.20 -32.49 -24.34
C ALA A 582 1.65 -31.73 -25.58
N ARG A 583 0.33 -31.61 -25.72
CA ARG A 583 -0.30 -30.80 -26.79
C ARG A 583 -0.05 -29.29 -26.69
N ASN A 584 0.28 -28.80 -25.49
CA ASN A 584 0.65 -27.40 -25.25
C ASN A 584 2.18 -27.20 -25.28
N VAL A 585 2.91 -28.16 -25.85
CA VAL A 585 4.34 -28.06 -26.15
C VAL A 585 4.50 -28.12 -27.65
N LEU A 586 4.86 -27.01 -28.29
CA LEU A 586 5.12 -26.96 -29.73
C LEU A 586 6.59 -27.26 -30.02
N ILE A 587 6.85 -27.75 -31.24
CA ILE A 587 8.21 -28.04 -31.69
C ILE A 587 8.65 -27.03 -32.74
N SER A 588 9.77 -26.36 -32.47
CA SER A 588 10.35 -25.37 -33.37
C SER A 588 10.98 -26.00 -34.62
N ARG A 589 11.38 -25.19 -35.60
CA ARG A 589 12.08 -25.70 -36.80
C ARG A 589 13.40 -26.37 -36.44
N SER A 590 14.10 -25.82 -35.45
CA SER A 590 15.31 -26.37 -34.84
C SER A 590 15.06 -27.55 -33.90
N ARG A 591 13.85 -28.11 -33.88
CA ARG A 591 13.42 -29.25 -33.05
C ARG A 591 13.58 -29.00 -31.54
N ARG A 592 13.37 -27.76 -31.12
CA ARG A 592 13.35 -27.36 -29.70
C ARG A 592 11.93 -27.36 -29.18
N ALA A 593 11.74 -27.74 -27.93
CA ALA A 593 10.42 -27.71 -27.30
C ALA A 593 10.10 -26.29 -26.81
N ILE A 594 8.87 -25.85 -27.07
CA ILE A 594 8.39 -24.49 -26.83
C ILE A 594 7.04 -24.57 -26.10
N LEU A 595 6.94 -24.06 -24.88
CA LEU A 595 5.69 -23.99 -24.14
C LEU A 595 4.70 -23.00 -24.79
N THR A 596 3.44 -23.38 -24.94
CA THR A 596 2.36 -22.50 -25.43
C THR A 596 1.14 -22.54 -24.51
N ASP A 597 0.20 -21.62 -24.72
CA ASP A 597 -1.10 -21.59 -24.04
C ASP A 597 -1.02 -21.41 -22.50
N PHE A 598 0.09 -20.85 -22.02
CA PHE A 598 0.22 -20.42 -20.63
C PHE A 598 -0.61 -19.16 -20.35
N GLY A 599 -1.16 -19.04 -19.13
CA GLY A 599 -1.90 -17.85 -18.70
C GLY A 599 -3.34 -17.72 -19.23
N VAL A 600 -3.76 -18.56 -20.17
CA VAL A 600 -5.14 -18.66 -20.68
C VAL A 600 -6.09 -19.25 -19.63
N SER A 601 -5.62 -20.25 -18.87
CA SER A 601 -6.41 -21.04 -17.92
C SER A 601 -6.79 -20.27 -16.64
N THR A 602 -5.97 -19.31 -16.19
CA THR A 602 -6.27 -18.51 -15.00
C THR A 602 -7.46 -17.58 -15.22
N VAL A 603 -7.76 -17.22 -16.47
CA VAL A 603 -8.85 -16.29 -16.76
C VAL A 603 -10.19 -17.00 -16.85
N LEU A 604 -10.22 -18.18 -17.45
CA LEU A 604 -11.40 -19.04 -17.52
C LEU A 604 -11.75 -19.66 -16.16
N SER A 605 -10.78 -19.82 -15.24
CA SER A 605 -11.02 -20.34 -13.88
C SER A 605 -11.42 -19.29 -12.85
N THR A 606 -11.24 -17.99 -13.11
CA THR A 606 -11.61 -16.92 -12.15
C THR A 606 -13.10 -16.62 -12.03
N SER A 607 -13.95 -17.23 -12.86
CA SER A 607 -15.39 -17.29 -12.57
C SER A 607 -15.66 -18.46 -11.65
N VAL A 608 -15.68 -18.20 -10.34
CA VAL A 608 -16.31 -19.07 -9.35
C VAL A 608 -17.75 -19.33 -9.83
N GLY A 609 -17.98 -20.49 -10.44
CA GLY A 609 -19.29 -20.94 -10.91
C GLY A 609 -19.58 -20.96 -12.42
N SER A 610 -18.62 -20.77 -13.34
CA SER A 610 -18.92 -20.79 -14.80
C SER A 610 -17.98 -21.63 -15.69
N SER A 611 -17.19 -22.56 -15.13
CA SER A 611 -16.56 -23.59 -15.97
C SER A 611 -17.64 -24.54 -16.48
N THR A 612 -17.80 -24.64 -17.79
CA THR A 612 -18.71 -25.63 -18.37
C THR A 612 -18.16 -27.03 -18.07
N ALA A 613 -19.04 -28.02 -17.93
CA ALA A 613 -18.64 -29.42 -17.73
C ALA A 613 -17.72 -29.96 -18.86
N ALA A 614 -17.70 -29.30 -20.02
CA ALA A 614 -16.83 -29.62 -21.14
C ALA A 614 -15.35 -29.32 -20.85
N ASP A 615 -15.03 -28.17 -20.24
CA ASP A 615 -13.66 -27.76 -19.89
C ASP A 615 -13.06 -28.66 -18.80
N PHE A 616 -13.91 -29.12 -17.87
CA PHE A 616 -13.51 -30.04 -16.80
C PHE A 616 -13.21 -31.46 -17.32
N SER A 617 -13.74 -31.85 -18.49
CA SER A 617 -13.60 -33.21 -19.01
C SER A 617 -12.28 -33.47 -19.77
N GLY A 618 -11.64 -32.40 -20.29
CA GLY A 618 -10.52 -32.52 -21.22
C GLY A 618 -9.12 -32.46 -20.60
N THR A 619 -8.91 -31.75 -19.47
CA THR A 619 -7.57 -31.53 -18.86
C THR A 619 -7.41 -32.22 -17.50
N ALA A 620 -8.46 -32.82 -16.92
CA ALA A 620 -8.43 -33.40 -15.56
C ALA A 620 -7.29 -34.44 -15.35
N TYR A 621 -6.88 -35.14 -16.40
CA TYR A 621 -5.83 -36.17 -16.36
C TYR A 621 -4.40 -35.62 -16.15
N TRP A 622 -4.19 -34.33 -16.36
CA TRP A 622 -2.90 -33.66 -16.15
C TRP A 622 -2.88 -32.81 -14.88
N MET A 623 -4.02 -32.62 -14.24
CA MET A 623 -4.15 -31.79 -13.04
C MET A 623 -3.64 -32.53 -11.80
N ALA A 624 -3.01 -31.77 -10.91
CA ALA A 624 -2.56 -32.28 -9.63
C ALA A 624 -3.76 -32.63 -8.71
N PRO A 625 -3.63 -33.62 -7.81
CA PRO A 625 -4.73 -34.09 -6.96
C PRO A 625 -5.40 -32.99 -6.14
N GLU A 626 -4.61 -32.05 -5.60
CA GLU A 626 -5.09 -30.93 -4.79
C GLU A 626 -6.01 -29.97 -5.56
N LEU A 627 -5.86 -29.89 -6.89
CA LEU A 627 -6.73 -29.06 -7.75
C LEU A 627 -8.06 -29.75 -8.08
N LEU A 628 -8.24 -31.01 -7.70
CA LEU A 628 -9.41 -31.83 -8.06
C LEU A 628 -10.21 -32.30 -6.84
N VAL A 629 -9.58 -32.41 -5.68
CA VAL A 629 -10.13 -33.07 -4.49
C VAL A 629 -10.59 -32.09 -3.40
N ALA A 630 -10.12 -30.84 -3.43
CA ALA A 630 -10.43 -29.87 -2.39
C ALA A 630 -11.90 -29.40 -2.43
N ALA A 631 -12.49 -29.16 -1.24
CA ALA A 631 -13.86 -28.66 -1.10
C ALA A 631 -14.04 -27.25 -1.71
N GLU A 632 -12.97 -26.45 -1.66
CA GLU A 632 -12.82 -25.21 -2.42
C GLU A 632 -11.61 -25.39 -3.34
N LEU A 633 -11.76 -25.16 -4.66
CA LEU A 633 -10.69 -25.37 -5.63
C LEU A 633 -9.55 -24.35 -5.38
N PRO A 634 -8.38 -24.77 -4.89
CA PRO A 634 -7.27 -23.85 -4.70
C PRO A 634 -6.76 -23.35 -6.06
N PRO A 635 -6.16 -22.15 -6.12
CA PRO A 635 -5.55 -21.67 -7.35
C PRO A 635 -4.36 -22.58 -7.75
N PRO A 636 -4.10 -22.74 -9.07
CA PRO A 636 -2.90 -23.43 -9.55
C PRO A 636 -1.61 -22.83 -8.97
N THR A 637 -0.65 -23.70 -8.68
CA THR A 637 0.66 -23.37 -8.09
C THR A 637 1.81 -23.86 -8.97
N PRO A 638 3.05 -23.34 -8.80
CA PRO A 638 4.23 -23.92 -9.45
C PRO A 638 4.38 -25.43 -9.18
N GLN A 639 4.00 -25.90 -7.99
CA GLN A 639 4.04 -27.32 -7.62
C GLN A 639 2.99 -28.14 -8.39
N SER A 640 1.84 -27.55 -8.70
CA SER A 640 0.83 -28.19 -9.55
C SER A 640 1.27 -28.26 -11.02
N ASP A 641 2.03 -27.26 -11.50
CA ASP A 641 2.66 -27.32 -12.82
C ASP A 641 3.68 -28.47 -12.89
N MET A 642 4.45 -28.68 -11.82
CA MET A 642 5.43 -29.77 -11.78
C MET A 642 4.76 -31.16 -11.86
N TRP A 643 3.56 -31.33 -11.30
CA TRP A 643 2.76 -32.54 -11.55
C TRP A 643 2.44 -32.71 -13.05
N GLY A 644 1.99 -31.64 -13.70
CA GLY A 644 1.72 -31.61 -15.14
C GLY A 644 2.97 -31.86 -15.99
N PHE A 645 4.14 -31.36 -15.57
CA PHE A 645 5.43 -31.65 -16.20
C PHE A 645 5.77 -33.15 -16.13
N GLY A 646 5.52 -33.80 -14.99
CA GLY A 646 5.61 -35.25 -14.86
C GLY A 646 4.69 -35.97 -15.86
N CYS A 647 3.46 -35.47 -16.02
CA CYS A 647 2.52 -35.98 -17.03
C CYS A 647 3.04 -35.83 -18.47
N ILE A 648 3.68 -34.71 -18.82
CA ILE A 648 4.32 -34.53 -20.14
C ILE A 648 5.46 -35.54 -20.33
N CYS A 649 6.28 -35.78 -19.30
CA CYS A 649 7.33 -36.80 -19.35
C CYS A 649 6.73 -38.19 -19.61
N PHE A 650 5.62 -38.53 -18.94
CA PHE A 650 4.89 -39.77 -19.17
C PHE A 650 4.41 -39.88 -20.62
N GLU A 651 3.73 -38.84 -21.13
CA GLU A 651 3.23 -38.78 -22.50
C GLU A 651 4.36 -38.93 -23.54
N ALA A 652 5.51 -38.28 -23.30
CA ALA A 652 6.64 -38.35 -24.21
C ALA A 652 7.28 -39.75 -24.30
N ILE A 653 7.13 -40.56 -23.26
CA ILE A 653 7.67 -41.93 -23.18
C ILE A 653 6.67 -42.94 -23.72
N THR A 654 5.39 -42.81 -23.37
CA THR A 654 4.36 -43.82 -23.67
C THR A 654 3.52 -43.50 -24.89
N GLY A 655 3.41 -42.23 -25.27
CA GLY A 655 2.40 -41.75 -26.22
C GLY A 655 0.97 -41.78 -25.67
N GLN A 656 0.78 -42.11 -24.39
CA GLN A 656 -0.54 -42.31 -23.77
C GLN A 656 -0.92 -41.13 -22.86
N THR A 657 -2.22 -40.81 -22.83
CA THR A 657 -2.78 -39.88 -21.84
C THR A 657 -2.67 -40.47 -20.42
N PRO A 658 -2.14 -39.72 -19.42
CA PRO A 658 -1.98 -40.21 -18.07
C PRO A 658 -3.29 -40.72 -17.47
N LEU A 659 -3.27 -41.91 -16.83
CA LEU A 659 -4.38 -42.48 -16.06
C LEU A 659 -5.71 -42.76 -16.82
N LEU A 660 -5.82 -42.38 -18.09
CA LEU A 660 -7.06 -42.47 -18.88
C LEU A 660 -7.55 -43.90 -19.06
N GLU A 661 -6.64 -44.85 -19.34
CA GLU A 661 -6.99 -46.27 -19.51
C GLU A 661 -7.58 -46.90 -18.24
N HIS A 662 -7.23 -46.37 -17.07
CA HIS A 662 -7.69 -46.87 -15.78
C HIS A 662 -8.91 -46.13 -15.23
N TYR A 663 -9.09 -44.86 -15.59
CA TYR A 663 -10.13 -43.98 -15.08
C TYR A 663 -10.80 -43.23 -16.23
N ARG A 664 -11.66 -43.93 -16.98
CA ARG A 664 -12.28 -43.42 -18.22
C ARG A 664 -13.17 -42.18 -18.01
N TYR A 665 -13.64 -41.95 -16.79
CA TYR A 665 -14.45 -40.79 -16.44
C TYR A 665 -13.74 -39.95 -15.36
N PRO A 666 -13.69 -38.61 -15.49
CA PRO A 666 -13.01 -37.73 -14.52
C PRO A 666 -13.45 -37.95 -13.06
N ILE A 667 -14.72 -38.25 -12.80
CA ILE A 667 -15.21 -38.52 -11.45
C ILE A 667 -14.56 -39.75 -10.80
N GLN A 668 -14.19 -40.77 -11.60
CA GLN A 668 -13.49 -41.95 -11.11
C GLN A 668 -12.06 -41.61 -10.69
N LEU A 669 -11.41 -40.74 -11.47
CA LEU A 669 -10.07 -40.21 -11.18
C LEU A 669 -10.09 -39.40 -9.88
N VAL A 670 -11.04 -38.46 -9.72
CA VAL A 670 -11.21 -37.67 -8.48
C VAL A 670 -11.38 -38.58 -7.27
N GLY A 671 -12.27 -39.59 -7.36
CA GLY A 671 -12.48 -40.56 -6.29
C GLY A 671 -11.24 -41.39 -5.97
N ALA A 672 -10.38 -41.65 -6.95
CA ALA A 672 -9.12 -42.36 -6.74
C ALA A 672 -8.05 -41.45 -6.10
N PHE A 673 -7.96 -40.19 -6.51
CA PHE A 673 -7.12 -39.19 -5.85
C PHE A 673 -7.51 -38.96 -4.40
N MET A 674 -8.81 -38.93 -4.08
CA MET A 674 -9.32 -38.87 -2.70
C MET A 674 -8.83 -40.02 -1.81
N ARG A 675 -8.67 -41.22 -2.37
CA ARG A 675 -8.16 -42.39 -1.64
C ARG A 675 -6.63 -42.40 -1.48
N GLY A 676 -5.93 -41.54 -2.23
CA GLY A 676 -4.48 -41.37 -2.21
C GLY A 676 -3.69 -42.55 -2.79
N GLY A 677 -2.43 -42.27 -3.15
CA GLY A 677 -1.45 -43.29 -3.53
C GLY A 677 -1.57 -43.82 -4.96
N ILE A 678 -2.21 -43.08 -5.87
CA ILE A 678 -2.16 -43.36 -7.32
C ILE A 678 -1.35 -42.29 -8.05
N THR A 679 -0.58 -42.67 -9.05
CA THR A 679 0.16 -41.76 -9.94
C THR A 679 0.08 -42.30 -11.36
N PRO A 680 0.41 -41.52 -12.40
CA PRO A 680 0.47 -42.04 -13.78
C PRO A 680 1.36 -43.28 -13.92
N LEU A 681 2.47 -43.37 -13.18
CA LEU A 681 3.30 -44.57 -13.13
C LEU A 681 2.66 -45.72 -12.33
N ARG A 682 1.87 -45.42 -11.30
CA ARG A 682 1.22 -46.40 -10.40
C ARG A 682 -0.29 -46.15 -10.32
N PRO A 683 -1.05 -46.54 -11.37
CA PRO A 683 -2.49 -46.25 -11.46
C PRO A 683 -3.32 -47.02 -10.44
N LYS A 684 -2.79 -48.10 -9.85
CA LYS A 684 -3.40 -48.83 -8.73
C LYS A 684 -2.56 -48.62 -7.49
N ARG A 685 -3.20 -48.30 -6.36
CA ARG A 685 -2.53 -48.14 -5.06
C ARG A 685 -1.75 -49.40 -4.71
N ASN A 686 -0.46 -49.23 -4.38
CA ASN A 686 0.49 -50.32 -4.11
C ASN A 686 0.67 -51.33 -5.28
N GLY A 687 0.25 -50.96 -6.50
CA GLY A 687 0.46 -51.78 -7.70
C GLY A 687 1.88 -51.62 -8.28
N PRO A 688 2.31 -52.56 -9.14
CA PRO A 688 3.55 -52.42 -9.90
C PRO A 688 3.48 -51.19 -10.82
N PRO A 689 4.64 -50.61 -11.19
CA PRO A 689 4.65 -49.50 -12.13
C PRO A 689 4.24 -49.99 -13.52
N VAL A 690 3.52 -49.17 -14.30
CA VAL A 690 3.16 -49.52 -15.68
C VAL A 690 4.37 -49.56 -16.63
N ILE A 691 5.47 -48.94 -16.23
CA ILE A 691 6.75 -48.94 -16.96
C ILE A 691 7.84 -49.27 -15.94
N ALA A 692 8.55 -50.39 -16.12
CA ALA A 692 9.63 -50.80 -15.23
C ALA A 692 11.00 -50.19 -15.63
N ASP A 693 11.28 -50.09 -16.94
CA ASP A 693 12.58 -49.67 -17.50
C ASP A 693 12.48 -48.32 -18.26
N GLY A 694 12.00 -47.29 -17.57
CA GLY A 694 11.76 -45.96 -18.19
C GLY A 694 12.94 -45.00 -18.20
N GLY A 695 14.12 -45.44 -17.74
CA GLY A 695 15.33 -44.63 -17.65
C GLY A 695 15.19 -43.39 -16.75
N SER A 696 16.10 -42.43 -16.92
CA SER A 696 16.20 -41.23 -16.08
C SER A 696 14.95 -40.34 -16.12
N LEU A 697 14.20 -40.34 -17.24
CA LEU A 697 12.98 -39.53 -17.35
C LEU A 697 11.82 -40.04 -16.49
N ILE A 698 11.65 -41.36 -16.33
CA ILE A 698 10.64 -41.88 -15.39
C ILE A 698 11.02 -41.61 -13.94
N VAL A 699 12.31 -41.69 -13.60
CA VAL A 699 12.79 -41.32 -12.25
C VAL A 699 12.48 -39.86 -11.94
N LEU A 700 12.68 -38.97 -12.91
CA LEU A 700 12.31 -37.56 -12.79
C LEU A 700 10.80 -37.39 -12.62
N ALA A 701 10.00 -38.03 -13.48
CA ALA A 701 8.53 -37.92 -13.45
C ALA A 701 7.93 -38.43 -12.13
N GLU A 702 8.48 -39.51 -11.55
CA GLU A 702 8.01 -40.04 -10.25
C GLU A 702 8.22 -39.01 -9.12
N LYS A 703 9.31 -38.23 -9.15
CA LYS A 703 9.55 -37.13 -8.19
C LYS A 703 8.60 -35.94 -8.38
N CYS A 704 7.96 -35.82 -9.54
CA CYS A 704 6.96 -34.78 -9.82
C CYS A 704 5.57 -35.12 -9.27
N TRP A 705 5.30 -36.38 -8.92
CA TRP A 705 3.98 -36.85 -8.48
C TRP A 705 3.88 -37.12 -6.97
N ASP A 706 4.68 -36.45 -6.16
CA ASP A 706 4.46 -36.45 -4.70
C ASP A 706 3.09 -35.84 -4.39
N TYR A 707 2.32 -36.46 -3.50
CA TYR A 707 1.01 -35.96 -3.10
C TYR A 707 1.11 -34.70 -2.24
N GLU A 708 2.21 -34.52 -1.51
CA GLU A 708 2.51 -33.29 -0.80
C GLU A 708 3.14 -32.30 -1.79
N PRO A 709 2.47 -31.19 -2.15
CA PRO A 709 2.96 -30.29 -3.20
C PRO A 709 4.37 -29.77 -2.95
N ASN A 710 4.73 -29.49 -1.69
CA ASN A 710 6.03 -28.94 -1.30
C ASN A 710 7.18 -29.95 -1.40
N LYS A 711 6.90 -31.25 -1.57
CA LYS A 711 7.92 -32.29 -1.74
C LYS A 711 8.20 -32.62 -3.21
N ARG A 712 7.39 -32.10 -4.14
CA ARG A 712 7.60 -32.29 -5.57
C ARG A 712 8.86 -31.57 -6.01
N LEU A 713 9.51 -32.15 -7.02
CA LEU A 713 10.64 -31.52 -7.68
C LEU A 713 10.23 -30.17 -8.26
N THR A 714 11.05 -29.14 -8.04
CA THR A 714 10.90 -27.82 -8.64
C THR A 714 11.43 -27.79 -10.08
N ALA A 715 11.04 -26.80 -10.88
CA ALA A 715 11.58 -26.61 -12.23
C ALA A 715 13.10 -26.39 -12.23
N ALA A 716 13.64 -25.78 -11.17
CA ALA A 716 15.08 -25.57 -10.99
C ALA A 716 15.81 -26.91 -10.79
N GLU A 717 15.30 -27.75 -9.88
CA GLU A 717 15.86 -29.08 -9.64
C GLU A 717 15.69 -30.00 -10.86
N ALA A 718 14.59 -29.88 -11.61
CA ALA A 718 14.41 -30.61 -12.87
C ALA A 718 15.44 -30.19 -13.93
N THR A 719 15.70 -28.88 -14.05
CA THR A 719 16.74 -28.35 -14.96
C THR A 719 18.13 -28.82 -14.54
N GLN A 720 18.42 -28.80 -13.24
CA GLN A 720 19.67 -29.32 -12.68
C GLN A 720 19.84 -30.80 -12.98
N PHE A 721 18.79 -31.61 -12.77
CA PHE A 721 18.80 -33.04 -13.07
C PHE A 721 19.19 -33.32 -14.52
N PHE A 722 18.66 -32.55 -15.48
CA PHE A 722 19.05 -32.70 -16.88
C PHE A 722 20.50 -32.31 -17.17
N SER A 723 21.01 -31.27 -16.51
CA SER A 723 22.40 -30.86 -16.67
C SER A 723 23.40 -31.91 -16.18
N GLU A 724 23.01 -32.70 -15.17
CA GLU A 724 23.84 -33.77 -14.60
C GLU A 724 23.86 -35.04 -15.47
N LEU A 725 22.89 -35.22 -16.38
CA LEU A 725 22.82 -36.41 -17.24
C LEU A 725 23.83 -36.41 -18.40
N ILE A 726 24.53 -35.29 -18.67
CA ILE A 726 25.54 -35.12 -19.73
C ILE A 726 25.11 -35.77 -21.05
N VAL A 727 23.96 -35.34 -21.59
CA VAL A 727 23.45 -35.82 -22.89
C VAL A 727 23.93 -34.87 -23.99
N GLU A 728 24.56 -35.41 -25.03
CA GLU A 728 24.94 -34.64 -26.21
C GLU A 728 23.69 -34.16 -26.97
N ASP A 729 23.54 -32.85 -27.14
CA ASP A 729 22.43 -32.23 -27.87
C ASP A 729 22.92 -31.71 -29.23
N ASN A 730 22.71 -32.53 -30.27
CA ASN A 730 23.11 -32.24 -31.64
C ASN A 730 22.05 -31.44 -32.44
N ARG A 731 21.01 -30.92 -31.78
CA ARG A 731 19.95 -30.14 -32.46
C ARG A 731 20.47 -28.73 -32.82
N PRO A 732 19.96 -28.12 -33.91
CA PRO A 732 20.35 -26.77 -34.29
C PRO A 732 20.09 -25.72 -33.18
N SER A 733 20.90 -24.67 -33.17
CA SER A 733 20.67 -23.49 -32.33
C SER A 733 19.46 -22.70 -32.83
N MET A 734 18.74 -22.05 -31.90
CA MET A 734 17.60 -21.20 -32.23
C MET A 734 17.98 -19.77 -32.62
N ASN A 735 19.26 -19.44 -32.76
CA ASN A 735 19.70 -18.06 -32.99
C ASN A 735 19.03 -17.40 -34.20
N GLU A 736 18.85 -18.13 -35.31
CA GLU A 736 18.16 -17.61 -36.50
C GLU A 736 16.67 -17.36 -36.23
N GLU A 737 15.98 -18.31 -35.58
CA GLU A 737 14.55 -18.17 -35.23
C GLU A 737 14.32 -17.02 -34.24
N LEU A 738 15.23 -16.85 -33.26
CA LEU A 738 15.21 -15.75 -32.31
C LEU A 738 15.49 -14.40 -32.98
N ALA A 739 16.39 -14.35 -33.96
CA ALA A 739 16.65 -13.14 -34.74
C ALA A 739 15.43 -12.71 -35.57
N VAL A 740 14.73 -13.68 -36.18
CA VAL A 740 13.45 -13.42 -36.87
C VAL A 740 12.41 -12.90 -35.87
N PHE A 741 12.35 -13.48 -34.67
CA PHE A 741 11.46 -12.99 -33.62
C PHE A 741 11.72 -11.53 -33.26
N GLU A 742 12.96 -11.17 -32.95
CA GLU A 742 13.30 -9.79 -32.59
C GLU A 742 13.04 -8.81 -33.74
N ALA A 743 13.33 -9.22 -34.98
CA ALA A 743 13.05 -8.42 -36.18
C ALA A 743 11.55 -8.19 -36.44
N VAL A 744 10.70 -9.16 -36.12
CA VAL A 744 9.24 -8.98 -36.19
C VAL A 744 8.75 -8.14 -35.01
N LYS A 745 9.27 -8.38 -33.80
CA LYS A 745 8.92 -7.61 -32.60
C LYS A 745 9.26 -6.12 -32.76
N SER A 746 10.36 -5.77 -33.42
CA SER A 746 10.73 -4.38 -33.68
C SER A 746 9.76 -3.63 -34.61
N LYS A 747 8.84 -4.33 -35.28
CA LYS A 747 7.80 -3.71 -36.14
C LYS A 747 6.55 -3.31 -35.36
N ARG A 748 6.48 -3.62 -34.06
CA ARG A 748 5.41 -3.15 -33.19
C ARG A 748 5.34 -1.62 -33.18
N ALA A 749 4.15 -1.08 -32.96
CA ALA A 749 3.97 0.36 -32.88
C ALA A 749 4.87 0.97 -31.80
N VAL A 750 5.68 1.97 -32.18
CA VAL A 750 6.44 2.77 -31.22
C VAL A 750 5.49 3.69 -30.49
N VAL A 751 5.24 3.39 -29.22
CA VAL A 751 4.38 4.23 -28.37
C VAL A 751 5.23 5.31 -27.72
N LYS A 752 4.90 6.57 -27.99
CA LYS A 752 5.44 7.70 -27.24
C LYS A 752 4.56 7.93 -26.00
N ILE A 753 5.14 7.81 -24.82
CA ILE A 753 4.45 8.13 -23.58
C ILE A 753 4.39 9.65 -23.42
N ASP A 754 3.18 10.18 -23.28
CA ASP A 754 2.95 11.56 -22.85
C ASP A 754 3.11 11.63 -21.33
N TYR A 755 4.33 11.90 -20.88
CA TYR A 755 4.63 11.92 -19.45
C TYR A 755 3.92 13.04 -18.69
N ASP A 756 3.49 14.10 -19.37
CA ASP A 756 2.75 15.20 -18.73
C ASP A 756 1.30 14.76 -18.47
N HIS A 757 0.68 14.06 -19.41
CA HIS A 757 -0.62 13.42 -19.18
C HIS A 757 -0.51 12.30 -18.14
N LEU A 758 0.47 11.39 -18.24
CA LEU A 758 0.70 10.32 -17.26
C LEU A 758 0.86 10.88 -15.85
N LEU A 759 1.57 12.01 -15.74
CA LEU A 759 1.71 12.72 -14.49
C LEU A 759 0.38 13.26 -13.97
N SER A 760 -0.43 13.90 -14.83
CA SER A 760 -1.78 14.34 -14.42
C SER A 760 -2.66 13.17 -13.95
N VAL A 761 -2.48 11.96 -14.51
CA VAL A 761 -3.20 10.76 -14.11
C VAL A 761 -2.79 10.29 -12.72
N LEU A 762 -1.49 10.28 -12.42
CA LEU A 762 -0.96 9.95 -11.10
C LEU A 762 -1.31 10.99 -10.02
N GLN A 763 -1.62 12.23 -10.43
CA GLN A 763 -2.04 13.32 -9.54
C GLN A 763 -3.54 13.31 -9.22
N LYS A 764 -4.38 12.72 -10.09
CA LYS A 764 -5.82 12.51 -9.83
C LYS A 764 -5.98 11.51 -8.71
#